data_AF-A0A7W4E351-F1
#
_entry.id   AF-A0A7W4E351-F1
#
_cell.length_a   1.000
_cell.length_b   1.000
_cell.length_c   1.000
_cell.angle_alpha   90.00
_cell.angle_beta   90.00
_cell.angle_gamma   90.00
#
_symmetry.space_group_name_H-M   'P 1'
#
loop_
_entity.id
_entity.type
_entity.pdbx_description
1 polymer ?
#
loop_
_entity_poly.entity_id
_entity_poly.type
_entity_poly.pdbx_seq_one_letter_code
_entity_poly.pdbx_strand_id
1 'polypeptide(L)'
;MTSVENKQITGNEKIQGKEQQKEREQQRAIQSMVQKYFPDFSTEAKTEITIQIFKYLKLPKTLEFKGIFSALLNLKKENIDNPKLAQILINFIKKKIEKTILDQTNKTNKTKVLNGKKSPNQITNSLSNNFGKIQKEGNNQKRNTETKQITHLNEQSKKQLIEKTKQLQSSLKPEYQPTQAQITAKVQSLSPETKAKLKSSGLSETDYAKLLASKDSLFSAGDTSQESRDFLDSLKELNQSLGIRDLDQMPNSFSVDKQFFKDNPDLVKHIGESPDFKTLDNSFDLSWLKNFKEVSTFVEKFGDENLKRLKSQISPFFDEEGRLKQLTPEERKIFETFFSSFQAIKQQMTGVSTNMLKAGAMQAPIVALYHYLDQDSIGLENLNQQNKQFGDRTDILTEGEDKILKFSGKIDNKPINFYFNLNTGKLQCDDHLNFNKDQNRISIGETTRTALNIQLPSQQDLITLLQETITPETQQELLKTSSNMQEYHQNLNQLISSTLEGSFNFDPLIRSRISMQTEKNLTSQEFSADFLPPHISSQLQDEKIINNNPQIKKLFQILDFVSENSTSDQLISLRKSFKKLTSLISSRQELEKIADPIIKEQFIKLHESLQNTSTIANRTETMFSFLQIFLKQDFSKNEFNPQTLTKNDIFDFIDLENFLSVANEGITLQQKGGFSHTFSTNITAKREKQENLANAKGIEDIERELNNIAVA
;
A
#
# COMPACT_ATOMS: atom_id res chain seq x y z
N MET A 1 -62.80 -9.18 -14.27
CA MET A 1 -61.34 -9.39 -14.16
C MET A 1 -60.78 -9.12 -12.75
N THR A 2 -61.58 -9.20 -11.68
CA THR A 2 -61.20 -8.81 -10.30
C THR A 2 -60.85 -9.97 -9.36
N SER A 3 -60.70 -11.20 -9.87
CA SER A 3 -60.45 -12.41 -9.06
C SER A 3 -58.97 -12.84 -9.01
N VAL A 4 -58.14 -12.34 -9.93
CA VAL A 4 -56.73 -12.77 -10.05
C VAL A 4 -55.78 -11.87 -9.24
N GLU A 5 -56.04 -10.57 -9.12
CA GLU A 5 -55.18 -9.63 -8.36
C GLU A 5 -55.24 -9.86 -6.84
N ASN A 6 -56.41 -10.20 -6.29
CA ASN A 6 -56.54 -10.40 -4.84
C ASN A 6 -55.87 -11.68 -4.30
N LYS A 7 -55.56 -12.68 -5.16
CA LYS A 7 -54.84 -13.90 -4.75
C LYS A 7 -53.31 -13.74 -4.75
N GLN A 8 -52.75 -12.86 -5.58
CA GLN A 8 -51.31 -12.58 -5.58
C GLN A 8 -50.89 -11.67 -4.42
N ILE A 9 -51.74 -10.70 -4.04
CA ILE A 9 -51.45 -9.76 -2.94
C ILE A 9 -51.47 -10.50 -1.58
N THR A 10 -52.46 -11.36 -1.34
CA THR A 10 -52.52 -12.17 -0.09
C THR A 10 -51.45 -13.28 -0.02
N GLY A 11 -50.88 -13.70 -1.14
CA GLY A 11 -49.75 -14.64 -1.20
C GLY A 11 -48.42 -13.99 -0.79
N ASN A 12 -48.11 -12.82 -1.34
CA ASN A 12 -46.86 -12.10 -1.04
C ASN A 12 -46.81 -11.55 0.39
N GLU A 13 -47.93 -11.09 0.95
CA GLU A 13 -48.00 -10.65 2.36
C GLU A 13 -47.82 -11.81 3.35
N LYS A 14 -48.36 -13.01 3.05
CA LYS A 14 -48.13 -14.22 3.86
C LYS A 14 -46.70 -14.73 3.78
N ILE A 15 -46.00 -14.53 2.65
CA ILE A 15 -44.60 -14.91 2.47
C ILE A 15 -43.67 -13.95 3.23
N GLN A 16 -43.89 -12.63 3.12
CA GLN A 16 -43.13 -11.63 3.88
C GLN A 16 -43.33 -11.75 5.40
N GLY A 17 -44.55 -12.05 5.86
CA GLY A 17 -44.81 -12.29 7.28
C GLY A 17 -44.09 -13.52 7.83
N LYS A 18 -43.99 -14.61 7.05
CA LYS A 18 -43.27 -15.83 7.42
C LYS A 18 -41.75 -15.65 7.43
N GLU A 19 -41.19 -14.88 6.50
CA GLU A 19 -39.75 -14.56 6.49
C GLU A 19 -39.34 -13.68 7.68
N GLN A 20 -40.14 -12.66 8.01
CA GLN A 20 -39.87 -11.81 9.18
C GLN A 20 -39.98 -12.56 10.51
N GLN A 21 -40.90 -13.53 10.62
CA GLN A 21 -41.01 -14.37 11.81
C GLN A 21 -39.81 -15.32 11.94
N LYS A 22 -39.37 -15.95 10.85
CA LYS A 22 -38.21 -16.84 10.82
C LYS A 22 -36.90 -16.11 11.15
N GLU A 23 -36.73 -14.86 10.69
CA GLU A 23 -35.57 -14.03 11.06
C GLU A 23 -35.56 -13.70 12.56
N ARG A 24 -36.71 -13.38 13.16
CA ARG A 24 -36.81 -13.10 14.60
C ARG A 24 -36.52 -14.33 15.45
N GLU A 25 -36.99 -15.51 15.03
CA GLU A 25 -36.70 -16.79 15.69
C GLU A 25 -35.21 -17.13 15.62
N GLN A 26 -34.56 -16.89 14.47
CA GLN A 26 -33.12 -17.11 14.30
C GLN A 26 -32.29 -16.14 15.15
N GLN A 27 -32.67 -14.86 15.23
CA GLN A 27 -32.00 -13.89 16.11
C GLN A 27 -32.10 -14.29 17.59
N ARG A 28 -33.28 -14.72 18.05
CA ARG A 28 -33.47 -15.21 19.43
C ARG A 28 -32.64 -16.46 19.71
N ALA A 29 -32.53 -17.37 18.75
CA ALA A 29 -31.71 -18.58 18.88
C ALA A 29 -30.20 -18.25 18.98
N ILE A 30 -29.71 -17.31 18.18
CA ILE A 30 -28.32 -16.83 18.26
C ILE A 30 -28.06 -16.19 19.62
N GLN A 31 -28.94 -15.27 20.07
CA GLN A 31 -28.82 -14.60 21.36
C GLN A 31 -28.76 -15.59 22.53
N SER A 32 -29.66 -16.58 22.54
CA SER A 32 -29.70 -17.61 23.57
C SER A 32 -28.40 -18.45 23.63
N MET A 33 -27.82 -18.80 22.47
CA MET A 33 -26.56 -19.53 22.44
C MET A 33 -25.36 -18.68 22.84
N VAL A 34 -25.28 -17.41 22.40
CA VAL A 34 -24.20 -16.51 22.83
C VAL A 34 -24.23 -16.35 24.35
N GLN A 35 -25.42 -16.17 24.93
CA GLN A 35 -25.60 -16.06 26.38
C GLN A 35 -25.15 -17.33 27.11
N LYS A 36 -25.47 -18.52 26.56
CA LYS A 36 -25.13 -19.82 27.16
C LYS A 36 -23.62 -20.13 27.11
N TYR A 37 -22.95 -19.84 26.00
CA TYR A 37 -21.57 -20.26 25.76
C TYR A 37 -20.51 -19.21 26.10
N PHE A 38 -20.92 -17.95 26.21
CA PHE A 38 -20.06 -16.83 26.61
C PHE A 38 -20.66 -16.07 27.80
N PRO A 39 -21.01 -16.75 28.92
CA PRO A 39 -21.70 -16.11 30.04
C PRO A 39 -20.87 -15.00 30.71
N ASP A 40 -19.55 -15.09 30.61
CA ASP A 40 -18.60 -14.19 31.31
C ASP A 40 -18.31 -12.89 30.54
N PHE A 41 -18.81 -12.74 29.31
CA PHE A 41 -18.58 -11.52 28.51
C PHE A 41 -19.52 -10.37 28.88
N SER A 42 -19.11 -9.13 28.60
CA SER A 42 -19.98 -7.96 28.79
C SER A 42 -21.22 -8.01 27.89
N THR A 43 -22.26 -7.29 28.26
CA THR A 43 -23.52 -7.19 27.49
C THR A 43 -23.26 -6.63 26.09
N GLU A 44 -22.37 -5.65 25.97
CA GLU A 44 -21.97 -5.04 24.69
C GLU A 44 -21.25 -6.07 23.80
N ALA A 45 -20.30 -6.82 24.37
CA ALA A 45 -19.57 -7.85 23.65
C ALA A 45 -20.48 -8.99 23.15
N LYS A 46 -21.41 -9.46 23.99
CA LYS A 46 -22.40 -10.49 23.61
C LYS A 46 -23.33 -9.98 22.50
N THR A 47 -23.73 -8.71 22.57
CA THR A 47 -24.59 -8.08 21.56
C THR A 47 -23.86 -7.97 20.23
N GLU A 48 -22.60 -7.54 20.23
CA GLU A 48 -21.79 -7.42 19.02
C GLU A 48 -21.52 -8.78 18.38
N ILE A 49 -21.15 -9.81 19.17
CA ILE A 49 -20.98 -11.19 18.68
C ILE A 49 -22.28 -11.69 18.02
N THR A 50 -23.43 -11.44 18.64
CA THR A 50 -24.74 -11.80 18.09
C THR A 50 -24.98 -11.14 16.73
N ILE A 51 -24.74 -9.83 16.63
CA ILE A 51 -24.92 -9.06 15.40
C ILE A 51 -24.03 -9.60 14.28
N GLN A 52 -22.76 -9.88 14.58
CA GLN A 52 -21.81 -10.37 13.59
C GLN A 52 -22.15 -11.79 13.10
N ILE A 53 -22.57 -12.69 14.00
CA ILE A 53 -23.04 -14.02 13.60
C ILE A 53 -24.28 -13.91 12.70
N PHE A 54 -25.22 -13.03 13.03
CA PHE A 54 -26.41 -12.81 12.21
C PHE A 54 -26.07 -12.26 10.83
N LYS A 55 -25.13 -11.30 10.73
CA LYS A 55 -24.62 -10.79 9.44
C LYS A 55 -23.97 -11.89 8.62
N TYR A 56 -23.14 -12.74 9.24
CA TYR A 56 -22.48 -13.85 8.56
C TYR A 56 -23.49 -14.84 7.95
N LEU A 57 -24.55 -15.19 8.67
CA LEU A 57 -25.56 -16.16 8.21
C LEU A 57 -26.51 -15.62 7.14
N LYS A 58 -26.54 -14.29 6.92
CA LYS A 58 -27.28 -13.66 5.81
C LYS A 58 -26.52 -13.71 4.49
N LEU A 59 -25.26 -14.12 4.47
CA LEU A 59 -24.47 -14.24 3.24
C LEU A 59 -24.84 -15.53 2.48
N PRO A 60 -24.88 -15.50 1.14
CA PRO A 60 -25.20 -16.69 0.35
C PRO A 60 -24.17 -17.82 0.54
N LYS A 61 -24.63 -19.07 0.73
CA LYS A 61 -23.76 -20.28 0.83
C LYS A 61 -22.73 -20.28 1.97
N THR A 62 -23.01 -19.64 3.11
CA THR A 62 -22.16 -19.77 4.31
C THR A 62 -22.36 -21.09 5.05
N LEU A 63 -21.35 -21.52 5.82
CA LEU A 63 -21.47 -22.62 6.78
C LEU A 63 -22.74 -22.46 7.64
N GLU A 64 -23.42 -23.58 7.88
CA GLU A 64 -24.59 -23.63 8.76
C GLU A 64 -24.25 -23.06 10.15
N PHE A 65 -25.26 -22.50 10.82
CA PHE A 65 -25.17 -21.91 12.16
C PHE A 65 -24.33 -22.73 13.18
N LYS A 66 -24.36 -24.06 13.09
CA LYS A 66 -23.54 -24.95 13.94
C LYS A 66 -22.03 -24.82 13.68
N GLY A 67 -21.61 -24.58 12.44
CA GLY A 67 -20.20 -24.50 12.04
C GLY A 67 -19.49 -23.22 12.49
N ILE A 68 -20.21 -22.08 12.54
CA ILE A 68 -19.62 -20.84 13.06
C ILE A 68 -19.47 -20.92 14.59
N PHE A 69 -20.46 -21.48 15.29
CA PHE A 69 -20.39 -21.64 16.74
C PHE A 69 -19.30 -22.62 17.18
N SER A 70 -19.09 -23.73 16.47
CA SER A 70 -17.99 -24.65 16.79
C SER A 70 -16.61 -24.00 16.63
N ALA A 71 -16.41 -23.18 15.59
CA ALA A 71 -15.19 -22.42 15.41
C ALA A 71 -14.94 -21.41 16.54
N LEU A 72 -15.99 -20.71 17.00
CA LEU A 72 -15.89 -19.77 18.11
C LEU A 72 -15.58 -20.48 19.44
N LEU A 73 -16.16 -21.66 19.67
CA LEU A 73 -15.88 -22.45 20.86
C LEU A 73 -14.45 -23.00 20.88
N ASN A 74 -13.89 -23.38 19.72
CA ASN A 74 -12.49 -23.80 19.63
C ASN A 74 -11.54 -22.63 19.89
N LEU A 75 -11.79 -21.46 19.30
CA LEU A 75 -11.00 -20.25 19.58
C LEU A 75 -11.08 -19.83 21.05
N LYS A 76 -12.25 -19.99 21.70
CA LYS A 76 -12.40 -19.79 23.15
C LYS A 76 -11.47 -20.71 23.93
N LYS A 77 -11.39 -22.00 23.56
CA LYS A 77 -10.53 -22.99 24.22
C LYS A 77 -9.03 -22.71 24.02
N GLU A 78 -8.64 -22.20 22.86
CA GLU A 78 -7.24 -21.86 22.54
C GLU A 78 -6.76 -20.57 23.23
N ASN A 79 -7.68 -19.77 23.82
CA ASN A 79 -7.40 -18.44 24.34
C ASN A 79 -8.07 -18.19 25.71
N ILE A 80 -8.21 -19.23 26.54
CA ILE A 80 -9.01 -19.25 27.78
C ILE A 80 -8.69 -18.07 28.73
N ASP A 81 -7.43 -17.63 28.81
CA ASP A 81 -6.97 -16.58 29.74
C ASP A 81 -6.71 -15.22 29.07
N ASN A 82 -7.14 -15.01 27.83
CA ASN A 82 -6.87 -13.77 27.11
C ASN A 82 -7.90 -12.67 27.47
N PRO A 83 -7.49 -11.52 28.06
CA PRO A 83 -8.42 -10.45 28.42
C PRO A 83 -9.12 -9.80 27.22
N LYS A 84 -8.60 -10.01 26.00
CA LYS A 84 -9.19 -9.51 24.74
C LYS A 84 -9.96 -10.60 23.97
N LEU A 85 -10.28 -11.73 24.59
CA LEU A 85 -10.94 -12.87 23.94
C LEU A 85 -12.23 -12.49 23.20
N ALA A 86 -13.07 -11.64 23.81
CA ALA A 86 -14.29 -11.15 23.17
C ALA A 86 -14.00 -10.42 21.84
N GLN A 87 -12.96 -9.56 21.81
CA GLN A 87 -12.56 -8.83 20.62
C GLN A 87 -11.95 -9.76 19.55
N ILE A 88 -11.19 -10.78 19.98
CA ILE A 88 -10.61 -11.80 19.08
C ILE A 88 -11.74 -12.55 18.34
N LEU A 89 -12.78 -12.97 19.06
CA LEU A 89 -13.93 -13.66 18.49
C LEU A 89 -14.73 -12.75 17.52
N ILE A 90 -14.93 -11.48 17.87
CA ILE A 90 -15.58 -10.50 17.00
C ILE A 90 -14.78 -10.30 15.71
N ASN A 91 -13.46 -10.11 15.83
CA ASN A 91 -12.57 -9.90 14.69
C ASN A 91 -12.50 -11.14 13.79
N PHE A 92 -12.55 -12.34 14.36
CA PHE A 92 -12.60 -13.59 13.60
C PHE A 92 -13.86 -13.67 12.72
N ILE A 93 -15.03 -13.32 13.26
CA ILE A 93 -16.29 -13.32 12.48
C ILE A 93 -16.24 -12.25 11.39
N LYS A 94 -15.75 -11.04 11.70
CA LYS A 94 -15.57 -9.96 10.70
C LYS A 94 -14.66 -10.38 9.55
N LYS A 95 -13.48 -10.96 9.84
CA LYS A 95 -12.58 -11.49 8.81
C LYS A 95 -13.22 -12.60 7.97
N LYS A 96 -14.05 -13.45 8.57
CA LYS A 96 -14.79 -14.50 7.83
C LYS A 96 -15.86 -13.91 6.91
N ILE A 97 -16.58 -12.87 7.35
CA ILE A 97 -17.54 -12.11 6.54
C ILE A 97 -16.83 -11.48 5.35
N GLU A 98 -15.74 -10.76 5.58
CA GLU A 98 -14.92 -10.11 4.55
C GLU A 98 -14.41 -11.12 3.53
N LYS A 99 -13.82 -12.23 4.00
CA LYS A 99 -13.33 -13.30 3.11
C LYS A 99 -14.46 -13.92 2.28
N THR A 100 -15.63 -14.14 2.87
CA THR A 100 -16.78 -14.74 2.15
C THR A 100 -17.32 -13.78 1.08
N ILE A 101 -17.41 -12.50 1.39
CA ILE A 101 -17.80 -11.45 0.42
C ILE A 101 -16.75 -11.37 -0.70
N LEU A 102 -15.46 -11.39 -0.36
CA LEU A 102 -14.36 -11.36 -1.32
C LEU A 102 -14.35 -12.59 -2.23
N ASP A 103 -14.55 -13.80 -1.70
CA ASP A 103 -14.62 -15.04 -2.46
C ASP A 103 -15.82 -15.06 -3.42
N GLN A 104 -16.95 -14.46 -3.03
CA GLN A 104 -18.12 -14.31 -3.90
C GLN A 104 -17.86 -13.29 -5.02
N THR A 105 -17.29 -12.13 -4.69
CA THR A 105 -16.90 -11.12 -5.68
C THR A 105 -15.89 -11.70 -6.67
N ASN A 106 -14.90 -12.44 -6.18
CA ASN A 106 -13.88 -13.12 -7.00
C ASN A 106 -14.47 -14.22 -7.88
N LYS A 107 -15.41 -15.05 -7.40
CA LYS A 107 -16.12 -16.02 -8.25
C LYS A 107 -16.94 -15.32 -9.34
N THR A 108 -17.62 -14.23 -9.01
CA THR A 108 -18.42 -13.45 -9.96
C THR A 108 -17.53 -12.80 -11.02
N ASN A 109 -16.33 -12.36 -10.65
CA ASN A 109 -15.33 -11.79 -11.56
C ASN A 109 -14.63 -12.87 -12.41
N LYS A 110 -14.26 -14.02 -11.85
CA LYS A 110 -13.71 -15.17 -12.61
C LYS A 110 -14.67 -15.72 -13.66
N THR A 111 -15.97 -15.80 -13.35
CA THR A 111 -16.98 -16.28 -14.30
C THR A 111 -17.25 -15.26 -15.43
N LYS A 112 -16.98 -13.96 -15.19
CA LYS A 112 -17.04 -12.89 -16.20
C LYS A 112 -15.83 -12.87 -17.13
N VAL A 113 -14.63 -13.17 -16.61
CA VAL A 113 -13.39 -13.23 -17.41
C VAL A 113 -13.36 -14.47 -18.32
N LEU A 114 -13.92 -15.61 -17.89
CA LEU A 114 -13.99 -16.83 -18.71
C LEU A 114 -15.08 -16.83 -19.80
N ASN A 115 -16.07 -15.94 -19.73
CA ASN A 115 -17.19 -15.87 -20.70
C ASN A 115 -17.08 -14.72 -21.71
N GLY A 116 -15.90 -14.12 -21.86
CA GLY A 116 -15.58 -13.06 -22.83
C GLY A 116 -15.56 -13.51 -24.29
N LYS A 117 -16.69 -14.03 -24.81
CA LYS A 117 -17.03 -14.14 -26.24
C LYS A 117 -18.55 -14.08 -26.45
N LYS A 118 -19.27 -13.07 -25.92
CA LYS A 118 -20.58 -12.66 -26.46
C LYS A 118 -20.78 -11.14 -26.37
N SER A 119 -21.50 -10.62 -27.37
CA SER A 119 -21.57 -9.24 -27.89
C SER A 119 -22.00 -8.13 -26.89
N PRO A 120 -21.57 -6.85 -27.08
CA PRO A 120 -21.77 -5.73 -26.12
C PRO A 120 -23.22 -5.26 -25.89
N ASN A 121 -24.17 -5.62 -26.76
CA ASN A 121 -25.51 -5.01 -26.78
C ASN A 121 -26.51 -5.52 -25.71
N GLN A 122 -26.11 -6.40 -24.80
CA GLN A 122 -26.99 -6.84 -23.68
C GLN A 122 -26.58 -6.28 -22.30
N ILE A 123 -25.42 -5.63 -22.20
CA ILE A 123 -24.87 -5.13 -20.93
C ILE A 123 -25.51 -3.77 -20.57
N THR A 124 -25.80 -2.92 -21.55
CA THR A 124 -26.39 -1.59 -21.33
C THR A 124 -27.87 -1.64 -20.88
N ASN A 125 -28.64 -2.61 -21.37
CA ASN A 125 -30.07 -2.74 -21.02
C ASN A 125 -30.34 -3.43 -19.67
N SER A 126 -29.35 -4.13 -19.09
CA SER A 126 -29.50 -4.84 -17.81
C SER A 126 -29.02 -4.04 -16.59
N LEU A 127 -28.11 -3.07 -16.79
CA LEU A 127 -27.68 -2.12 -15.76
C LEU A 127 -28.69 -0.97 -15.57
N SER A 128 -29.23 -0.41 -16.67
CA SER A 128 -30.24 0.65 -16.63
C SER A 128 -31.57 0.22 -15.98
N ASN A 129 -32.06 -0.98 -16.33
CA ASN A 129 -33.38 -1.44 -15.85
C ASN A 129 -33.38 -1.91 -14.38
N ASN A 130 -32.24 -2.32 -13.81
CA ASN A 130 -32.16 -2.78 -12.42
C ASN A 130 -31.91 -1.63 -11.42
N PHE A 131 -31.24 -0.54 -11.82
CA PHE A 131 -31.15 0.66 -10.98
C PHE A 131 -32.46 1.46 -10.94
N GLY A 132 -33.23 1.48 -12.04
CA GLY A 132 -34.50 2.21 -12.13
C GLY A 132 -35.69 1.54 -11.42
N LYS A 133 -35.76 0.21 -11.39
CA LYS A 133 -36.90 -0.52 -10.77
C LYS A 133 -36.78 -0.74 -9.26
N ILE A 134 -35.56 -0.70 -8.70
CA ILE A 134 -35.35 -0.82 -7.24
C ILE A 134 -35.60 0.51 -6.51
N GLN A 135 -35.67 1.65 -7.23
CA GLN A 135 -35.89 2.96 -6.63
C GLN A 135 -37.34 3.48 -6.68
N LYS A 136 -38.26 2.88 -7.44
CA LYS A 136 -39.60 3.47 -7.66
C LYS A 136 -40.76 2.85 -6.90
N GLU A 137 -40.64 1.67 -6.31
CA GLU A 137 -41.77 1.03 -5.60
C GLU A 137 -41.31 0.51 -4.23
N GLY A 138 -41.46 1.33 -3.17
CA GLY A 138 -41.46 0.84 -1.79
C GLY A 138 -40.76 1.66 -0.69
N ASN A 139 -40.12 2.81 -0.96
CA ASN A 139 -39.22 3.41 0.04
C ASN A 139 -39.27 4.94 0.25
N ASN A 140 -40.41 5.60 -0.02
CA ASN A 140 -40.52 7.06 0.14
C ASN A 140 -40.85 7.55 1.57
N GLN A 141 -41.10 6.67 2.56
CA GLN A 141 -41.37 7.11 3.94
C GLN A 141 -40.28 6.76 4.97
N LYS A 142 -39.42 5.76 4.73
CA LYS A 142 -38.34 5.40 5.68
C LYS A 142 -36.98 6.07 5.43
N ARG A 143 -36.66 6.41 4.16
CA ARG A 143 -35.36 7.02 3.82
C ARG A 143 -35.18 8.41 4.42
N ASN A 144 -36.19 9.27 4.48
CA ASN A 144 -36.00 10.63 4.98
C ASN A 144 -35.55 10.73 6.45
N THR A 145 -35.78 9.71 7.28
CA THR A 145 -35.29 9.61 8.66
C THR A 145 -33.90 8.97 8.74
N GLU A 146 -33.62 7.93 7.94
CA GLU A 146 -32.33 7.22 7.94
C GLU A 146 -31.21 8.01 7.23
N THR A 147 -31.47 8.70 6.11
CA THR A 147 -30.47 9.57 5.49
C THR A 147 -30.16 10.78 6.37
N LYS A 148 -31.16 11.40 7.02
CA LYS A 148 -30.91 12.50 7.96
C LYS A 148 -30.09 12.07 9.18
N GLN A 149 -30.30 10.84 9.69
CA GLN A 149 -29.50 10.31 10.79
C GLN A 149 -28.08 9.94 10.37
N ILE A 150 -27.88 9.34 9.19
CA ILE A 150 -26.53 8.97 8.68
C ILE A 150 -25.71 10.22 8.33
N THR A 151 -26.32 11.26 7.74
CA THR A 151 -25.64 12.54 7.50
C THR A 151 -25.29 13.24 8.83
N HIS A 152 -26.20 13.23 9.81
CA HIS A 152 -25.95 13.81 11.14
C HIS A 152 -24.87 13.06 11.95
N LEU A 153 -24.81 11.73 11.85
CA LEU A 153 -23.79 10.89 12.49
C LEU A 153 -22.40 11.08 11.86
N ASN A 154 -22.32 11.24 10.54
CA ASN A 154 -21.06 11.56 9.85
C ASN A 154 -20.58 12.98 10.14
N GLU A 155 -21.47 13.96 10.23
CA GLU A 155 -21.12 15.34 10.62
C GLU A 155 -20.67 15.45 12.08
N GLN A 156 -21.31 14.72 13.01
CA GLN A 156 -20.88 14.69 14.41
C GLN A 156 -19.51 14.03 14.59
N SER A 157 -19.26 12.91 13.90
CA SER A 157 -17.97 12.21 13.94
C SER A 157 -16.85 13.11 13.40
N LYS A 158 -17.12 13.86 12.33
CA LYS A 158 -16.17 14.82 11.75
C LYS A 158 -15.87 16.00 12.68
N LYS A 159 -16.87 16.53 13.38
CA LYS A 159 -16.68 17.57 14.41
C LYS A 159 -15.86 17.07 15.59
N GLN A 160 -16.12 15.84 16.05
CA GLN A 160 -15.34 15.23 17.13
C GLN A 160 -13.86 15.05 16.75
N LEU A 161 -13.60 14.65 15.51
CA LEU A 161 -12.24 14.51 14.99
C LEU A 161 -11.51 15.86 14.90
N ILE A 162 -12.20 16.91 14.44
CA ILE A 162 -11.64 18.28 14.42
C ILE A 162 -11.23 18.71 15.83
N GLU A 163 -12.11 18.55 16.83
CA GLU A 163 -11.84 18.97 18.20
C GLU A 163 -10.73 18.13 18.85
N LYS A 164 -10.73 16.81 18.64
CA LYS A 164 -9.66 15.91 19.10
C LYS A 164 -8.30 16.36 18.56
N THR A 165 -8.20 16.62 17.26
CA THR A 165 -6.95 17.06 16.64
C THR A 165 -6.49 18.42 17.16
N LYS A 166 -7.41 19.36 17.41
CA LYS A 166 -7.09 20.66 18.05
C LYS A 166 -6.59 20.52 19.49
N GLN A 167 -7.19 19.61 20.26
CA GLN A 167 -6.78 19.34 21.65
C GLN A 167 -5.38 18.73 21.69
N LEU A 168 -5.11 17.74 20.83
CA LEU A 168 -3.79 17.14 20.70
C LEU A 168 -2.75 18.19 20.26
N GLN A 169 -3.08 19.04 19.27
CA GLN A 169 -2.21 20.16 18.87
C GLN A 169 -1.90 21.11 20.02
N SER A 170 -2.90 21.44 20.84
CA SER A 170 -2.74 22.35 21.98
C SER A 170 -1.99 21.72 23.15
N SER A 171 -1.94 20.39 23.22
CA SER A 171 -1.23 19.63 24.24
C SER A 171 0.24 19.39 23.90
N LEU A 172 0.67 19.71 22.67
CA LEU A 172 2.08 19.69 22.29
C LEU A 172 2.89 20.69 23.13
N LYS A 173 4.17 20.36 23.34
CA LYS A 173 5.12 21.21 24.09
C LYS A 173 5.12 22.65 23.54
N PRO A 174 5.37 23.66 24.39
CA PRO A 174 5.33 25.07 24.00
C PRO A 174 6.22 25.41 22.80
N GLU A 175 7.37 24.75 22.67
CA GLU A 175 8.31 24.90 21.55
C GLU A 175 7.74 24.49 20.18
N TYR A 176 6.66 23.69 20.14
CA TYR A 176 5.96 23.29 18.91
C TYR A 176 4.69 24.10 18.65
N GLN A 177 4.37 25.06 19.52
CA GLN A 177 3.26 25.97 19.27
C GLN A 177 3.68 27.03 18.23
N PRO A 178 2.92 27.20 17.14
CA PRO A 178 3.33 28.04 16.04
C PRO A 178 3.16 29.52 16.36
N THR A 179 4.06 30.33 15.83
CA THR A 179 3.98 31.80 15.88
C THR A 179 2.94 32.34 14.91
N GLN A 180 2.46 33.56 15.15
CA GLN A 180 1.50 34.22 14.25
C GLN A 180 2.02 34.35 12.82
N ALA A 181 3.33 34.59 12.65
CA ALA A 181 3.96 34.69 11.32
C ALA A 181 3.89 33.36 10.55
N GLN A 182 4.16 32.23 11.22
CA GLN A 182 4.07 30.89 10.62
C GLN A 182 2.64 30.54 10.22
N ILE A 183 1.65 30.90 11.05
CA ILE A 183 0.23 30.69 10.75
C ILE A 183 -0.17 31.49 9.51
N THR A 184 0.18 32.79 9.45
CA THR A 184 -0.16 33.65 8.31
C THR A 184 0.46 33.14 7.00
N ALA A 185 1.72 32.69 7.02
CA ALA A 185 2.37 32.10 5.85
C ALA A 185 1.63 30.84 5.37
N LYS A 186 1.21 29.95 6.30
CA LYS A 186 0.45 28.74 5.94
C LYS A 186 -0.92 29.05 5.36
N VAL A 187 -1.66 30.01 5.90
CA VAL A 187 -2.96 30.45 5.34
C VAL A 187 -2.81 30.95 3.90
N GLN A 188 -1.73 31.68 3.60
CA GLN A 188 -1.43 32.16 2.26
C GLN A 188 -1.05 31.03 1.29
N SER A 189 -0.44 29.95 1.79
CA SER A 189 -0.06 28.79 0.95
C SER A 189 -1.21 27.80 0.66
N LEU A 190 -2.36 27.92 1.33
CA LEU A 190 -3.48 26.98 1.10
C LEU A 190 -4.10 27.16 -0.29
N SER A 191 -4.31 26.04 -0.99
CA SER A 191 -4.96 26.05 -2.31
C SER A 191 -6.45 26.45 -2.22
N PRO A 192 -7.03 27.04 -3.29
CA PRO A 192 -8.46 27.37 -3.33
C PRO A 192 -9.36 26.16 -3.04
N GLU A 193 -8.96 24.97 -3.49
CA GLU A 193 -9.68 23.73 -3.23
C GLU A 193 -9.65 23.33 -1.75
N THR A 194 -8.49 23.46 -1.10
CA THR A 194 -8.35 23.22 0.34
C THR A 194 -9.21 24.19 1.13
N LYS A 195 -9.18 25.49 0.79
CA LYS A 195 -10.02 26.51 1.41
C LYS A 195 -11.51 26.18 1.28
N ALA A 196 -11.95 25.69 0.12
CA ALA A 196 -13.33 25.26 -0.08
C ALA A 196 -13.71 24.05 0.80
N LYS A 197 -12.84 23.04 0.92
CA LYS A 197 -13.05 21.85 1.78
C LYS A 197 -13.06 22.20 3.28
N LEU A 198 -12.20 23.13 3.70
CA LEU A 198 -12.20 23.66 5.06
C LEU A 198 -13.52 24.37 5.37
N LYS A 199 -13.94 25.29 4.48
CA LYS A 199 -15.20 26.01 4.62
C LYS A 199 -16.41 25.08 4.68
N SER A 200 -16.47 24.02 3.87
CA SER A 200 -17.58 23.06 3.88
C SER A 200 -17.60 22.16 5.12
N SER A 201 -16.48 22.02 5.82
CA SER A 201 -16.36 21.22 7.05
C SER A 201 -16.54 21.99 8.34
N GLY A 202 -16.56 23.33 8.29
CA GLY A 202 -16.60 24.18 9.48
C GLY A 202 -15.25 24.35 10.20
N LEU A 203 -14.14 23.92 9.60
CA LEU A 203 -12.79 24.18 10.09
C LEU A 203 -12.26 25.49 9.48
N SER A 204 -11.74 26.41 10.31
CA SER A 204 -11.21 27.69 9.82
C SER A 204 -9.84 27.52 9.14
N GLU A 205 -9.54 28.38 8.16
CA GLU A 205 -8.23 28.40 7.50
C GLU A 205 -7.09 28.63 8.51
N THR A 206 -7.32 29.48 9.50
CA THR A 206 -6.35 29.81 10.56
C THR A 206 -6.10 28.62 11.49
N ASP A 207 -7.15 27.92 11.92
CA ASP A 207 -7.01 26.72 12.75
C ASP A 207 -6.24 25.64 12.00
N TYR A 208 -6.61 25.38 10.74
CA TYR A 208 -5.91 24.40 9.92
C TYR A 208 -4.44 24.77 9.68
N ALA A 209 -4.16 26.05 9.42
CA ALA A 209 -2.80 26.57 9.31
C ALA A 209 -2.01 26.41 10.62
N LYS A 210 -2.65 26.52 11.79
CA LYS A 210 -2.04 26.24 13.10
C LYS A 210 -1.66 24.75 13.22
N LEU A 211 -2.54 23.84 12.79
CA LEU A 211 -2.24 22.40 12.76
C LEU A 211 -1.01 22.12 11.87
N LEU A 212 -0.99 22.70 10.65
CA LEU A 212 0.13 22.54 9.71
C LEU A 212 1.44 23.14 10.22
N ALA A 213 1.41 24.31 10.84
CA ALA A 213 2.62 24.95 11.36
C ALA A 213 3.18 24.21 12.60
N SER A 214 2.32 23.59 13.41
CA SER A 214 2.75 22.71 14.52
C SER A 214 3.40 21.44 13.98
N LYS A 215 2.81 20.86 12.92
CA LYS A 215 3.39 19.73 12.18
C LYS A 215 4.81 20.06 11.69
N ASP A 216 5.00 21.20 11.04
CA ASP A 216 6.32 21.64 10.57
C ASP A 216 7.34 21.83 11.71
N SER A 217 6.88 22.34 12.85
CA SER A 217 7.74 22.58 14.03
C SER A 217 8.21 21.27 14.65
N LEU A 218 7.31 20.28 14.76
CA LEU A 218 7.63 18.91 15.16
C LEU A 218 8.65 18.26 14.23
N PHE A 219 8.48 18.44 12.93
CA PHE A 219 9.42 17.91 11.92
C PHE A 219 10.78 18.58 11.99
N SER A 220 10.81 19.90 12.18
CA SER A 220 12.07 20.65 12.32
C SER A 220 12.87 20.23 13.55
N ALA A 221 12.18 19.79 14.61
CA ALA A 221 12.79 19.31 15.84
C ALA A 221 13.12 17.81 15.84
N GLY A 222 12.58 17.02 14.90
CA GLY A 222 12.75 15.57 14.84
C GLY A 222 12.12 14.82 16.03
N ASP A 223 11.02 15.33 16.59
CA ASP A 223 10.37 14.72 17.76
C ASP A 223 9.62 13.41 17.40
N THR A 224 9.80 12.39 18.24
CA THR A 224 9.25 11.03 18.07
C THR A 224 8.42 10.56 19.27
N SER A 225 8.12 11.46 20.20
CA SER A 225 7.28 11.22 21.38
C SER A 225 5.88 10.68 21.04
N GLN A 226 5.25 9.98 21.98
CA GLN A 226 3.91 9.43 21.79
C GLN A 226 2.89 10.56 21.56
N GLU A 227 3.01 11.69 22.27
CA GLU A 227 2.11 12.84 22.07
C GLU A 227 2.21 13.40 20.64
N SER A 228 3.42 13.46 20.09
CA SER A 228 3.66 13.91 18.73
C SER A 228 3.10 12.92 17.71
N ARG A 229 3.22 11.61 17.94
CA ARG A 229 2.60 10.58 17.08
C ARG A 229 1.07 10.67 17.11
N ASP A 230 0.47 10.75 18.29
CA ASP A 230 -0.99 10.83 18.45
C ASP A 230 -1.57 12.05 17.75
N PHE A 231 -0.90 13.21 17.83
CA PHE A 231 -1.28 14.41 17.09
C PHE A 231 -1.21 14.22 15.57
N LEU A 232 -0.09 13.68 15.06
CA LEU A 232 0.12 13.50 13.63
C LEU A 232 -0.87 12.49 13.02
N ASP A 233 -1.16 11.39 13.73
CA ASP A 233 -2.17 10.41 13.32
C ASP A 233 -3.57 11.03 13.29
N SER A 234 -3.93 11.81 14.31
CA SER A 234 -5.21 12.52 14.35
C SER A 234 -5.33 13.58 13.25
N LEU A 235 -4.23 14.25 12.90
CA LEU A 235 -4.19 15.20 11.77
C LEU A 235 -4.36 14.49 10.43
N LYS A 236 -3.72 13.33 10.25
CA LYS A 236 -3.87 12.48 9.06
C LYS A 236 -5.31 11.98 8.89
N GLU A 237 -5.92 11.44 9.95
CA GLU A 237 -7.33 11.02 9.95
C GLU A 237 -8.26 12.20 9.59
N LEU A 238 -7.98 13.38 10.16
CA LEU A 238 -8.73 14.60 9.86
C LEU A 238 -8.62 14.97 8.37
N ASN A 239 -7.41 15.02 7.83
CA ASN A 239 -7.13 15.32 6.43
C ASN A 239 -7.86 14.35 5.49
N GLN A 240 -7.82 13.06 5.77
CA GLN A 240 -8.57 12.04 5.02
C GLN A 240 -10.08 12.28 5.09
N SER A 241 -10.64 12.57 6.27
CA SER A 241 -12.07 12.87 6.44
C SER A 241 -12.52 14.15 5.72
N LEU A 242 -11.59 15.06 5.48
CA LEU A 242 -11.79 16.32 4.76
C LEU A 242 -11.53 16.20 3.25
N GLY A 243 -10.93 15.09 2.80
CA GLY A 243 -10.41 14.95 1.44
C GLY A 243 -9.30 15.96 1.13
N ILE A 244 -8.56 16.43 2.15
CA ILE A 244 -7.44 17.36 2.03
C ILE A 244 -6.15 16.54 2.07
N ARG A 245 -5.24 16.77 1.12
CA ARG A 245 -3.92 16.12 1.10
C ARG A 245 -2.94 16.91 1.98
N ASP A 246 -2.08 16.19 2.69
CA ASP A 246 -0.89 16.77 3.31
C ASP A 246 0.10 17.24 2.23
N LEU A 247 0.44 18.55 2.24
CA LEU A 247 1.25 19.23 1.22
C LEU A 247 2.66 18.62 0.98
N ASP A 248 3.13 17.76 1.89
CA ASP A 248 4.49 17.17 1.89
C ASP A 248 4.49 15.63 1.78
N GLN A 249 3.35 15.00 1.47
CA GLN A 249 3.25 13.55 1.24
C GLN A 249 3.04 13.19 -0.23
N MET A 250 3.53 12.02 -0.68
CA MET A 250 3.27 11.46 -2.03
C MET A 250 1.76 11.36 -2.31
N PRO A 251 1.31 11.33 -3.59
CA PRO A 251 -0.12 11.17 -3.88
C PRO A 251 -0.57 9.84 -3.29
N ASN A 252 -1.48 9.93 -2.32
CA ASN A 252 -2.03 8.79 -1.58
C ASN A 252 -3.49 8.48 -1.99
N SER A 253 -3.94 9.10 -3.07
CA SER A 253 -5.25 8.89 -3.66
C SER A 253 -5.15 8.96 -5.18
N PHE A 254 -6.09 8.30 -5.86
CA PHE A 254 -6.18 8.30 -7.33
C PHE A 254 -6.73 9.62 -7.89
N SER A 255 -7.05 10.59 -7.04
CA SER A 255 -7.45 11.93 -7.44
C SER A 255 -6.24 12.71 -7.96
N VAL A 256 -6.38 13.34 -9.12
CA VAL A 256 -5.29 14.08 -9.79
C VAL A 256 -4.77 15.18 -8.88
N ASP A 257 -3.47 15.15 -8.58
CA ASP A 257 -2.82 16.18 -7.80
C ASP A 257 -1.98 17.11 -8.66
N LYS A 258 -2.45 18.34 -8.82
CA LYS A 258 -1.78 19.36 -9.63
C LYS A 258 -0.41 19.77 -9.06
N GLN A 259 -0.26 19.78 -7.74
CA GLN A 259 1.00 20.16 -7.09
C GLN A 259 2.06 19.08 -7.31
N PHE A 260 1.67 17.81 -7.25
CA PHE A 260 2.57 16.69 -7.58
C PHE A 260 3.20 16.84 -8.98
N PHE A 261 2.41 17.15 -10.01
CA PHE A 261 2.94 17.36 -11.36
C PHE A 261 3.75 18.64 -11.52
N LYS A 262 3.46 19.67 -10.72
CA LYS A 262 4.29 20.89 -10.67
C LYS A 262 5.68 20.59 -10.12
N ASP A 263 5.77 19.68 -9.16
CA ASP A 263 7.02 19.28 -8.52
C ASP A 263 7.78 18.19 -9.30
N ASN A 264 7.18 17.61 -10.35
CA ASN A 264 7.74 16.53 -11.16
C ASN A 264 7.63 16.84 -12.67
N PRO A 265 8.42 17.82 -13.18
CA PRO A 265 8.31 18.29 -14.57
C PRO A 265 8.65 17.21 -15.61
N ASP A 266 9.47 16.22 -15.28
CA ASP A 266 9.81 15.13 -16.19
C ASP A 266 8.60 14.22 -16.48
N LEU A 267 7.69 14.04 -15.51
CA LEU A 267 6.43 13.33 -15.73
C LEU A 267 5.52 14.13 -16.68
N VAL A 268 5.47 15.45 -16.52
CA VAL A 268 4.71 16.34 -17.41
C VAL A 268 5.27 16.30 -18.82
N LYS A 269 6.60 16.33 -18.96
CA LYS A 269 7.30 16.19 -20.24
C LYS A 269 6.96 14.87 -20.90
N HIS A 270 7.03 13.76 -20.16
CA HIS A 270 6.66 12.43 -20.67
C HIS A 270 5.22 12.38 -21.16
N ILE A 271 4.26 12.94 -20.41
CA ILE A 271 2.84 13.05 -20.82
C ILE A 271 2.72 13.79 -22.16
N GLY A 272 3.48 14.87 -22.35
CA GLY A 272 3.44 15.68 -23.58
C GLY A 272 4.08 15.01 -24.80
N GLU A 273 5.14 14.24 -24.59
CA GLU A 273 5.94 13.61 -25.66
C GLU A 273 5.43 12.23 -26.06
N SER A 274 4.82 11.48 -25.13
CA SER A 274 4.40 10.10 -25.37
C SER A 274 3.19 10.01 -26.33
N PRO A 275 3.26 9.14 -27.36
CA PRO A 275 2.17 8.96 -28.30
C PRO A 275 0.92 8.34 -27.67
N ASP A 276 1.07 7.53 -26.61
CA ASP A 276 -0.04 6.84 -25.94
C ASP A 276 -1.06 7.86 -25.40
N PHE A 277 -0.58 8.92 -24.77
CA PHE A 277 -1.43 9.98 -24.23
C PHE A 277 -2.10 10.83 -25.30
N LYS A 278 -1.58 10.90 -26.54
CA LYS A 278 -2.25 11.65 -27.63
C LYS A 278 -3.61 11.06 -27.97
N THR A 279 -3.82 9.78 -27.71
CA THR A 279 -5.12 9.13 -27.92
C THR A 279 -6.23 9.74 -27.04
N LEU A 280 -5.87 10.40 -25.93
CA LEU A 280 -6.81 11.10 -25.04
C LEU A 280 -7.24 12.49 -25.54
N ASP A 281 -6.56 13.06 -26.54
CA ASP A 281 -6.88 14.42 -27.02
C ASP A 281 -8.29 14.53 -27.61
N ASN A 282 -8.83 13.40 -28.08
CA ASN A 282 -10.17 13.30 -28.65
C ASN A 282 -11.19 12.66 -27.68
N SER A 283 -10.85 12.47 -26.40
CA SER A 283 -11.75 11.82 -25.44
C SER A 283 -12.97 12.66 -25.08
N PHE A 284 -12.90 13.98 -25.21
CA PHE A 284 -14.02 14.87 -24.94
C PHE A 284 -14.60 15.43 -26.23
N ASP A 285 -15.85 15.06 -26.53
CA ASP A 285 -16.59 15.59 -27.66
C ASP A 285 -17.82 16.35 -27.18
N LEU A 286 -17.74 17.68 -27.24
CA LEU A 286 -18.85 18.59 -26.96
C LEU A 286 -19.58 19.02 -28.25
N SER A 287 -19.44 18.29 -29.35
CA SER A 287 -20.11 18.58 -30.63
C SER A 287 -21.63 18.41 -30.54
N TRP A 288 -22.13 17.67 -29.57
CA TRP A 288 -23.56 17.47 -29.33
C TRP A 288 -24.28 18.73 -28.82
N LEU A 289 -23.57 19.74 -28.29
CA LEU A 289 -24.13 21.06 -27.94
C LEU A 289 -24.48 21.85 -29.20
N LYS A 290 -25.59 21.51 -29.86
CA LYS A 290 -25.97 22.04 -31.18
C LYS A 290 -27.14 23.01 -31.13
N ASN A 291 -28.10 22.79 -30.23
CA ASN A 291 -29.29 23.65 -30.16
C ASN A 291 -29.10 24.78 -29.14
N PHE A 292 -29.81 25.89 -29.36
CA PHE A 292 -29.68 27.07 -28.51
C PHE A 292 -30.06 26.79 -27.05
N LYS A 293 -31.00 25.88 -26.79
CA LYS A 293 -31.40 25.51 -25.43
C LYS A 293 -30.26 24.85 -24.65
N GLU A 294 -29.54 23.92 -25.27
CA GLU A 294 -28.35 23.26 -24.70
C GLU A 294 -27.22 24.25 -24.51
N VAL A 295 -26.92 25.06 -25.53
CA VAL A 295 -25.90 26.12 -25.47
C VAL A 295 -26.22 27.11 -24.36
N SER A 296 -27.48 27.56 -24.26
CA SER A 296 -27.96 28.46 -23.21
C SER A 296 -27.79 27.84 -21.82
N THR A 297 -28.19 26.58 -21.65
CA THR A 297 -28.07 25.88 -20.36
C THR A 297 -26.60 25.71 -19.95
N PHE A 298 -25.73 25.41 -20.92
CA PHE A 298 -24.30 25.32 -20.70
C PHE A 298 -23.72 26.68 -20.28
N VAL A 299 -24.02 27.76 -21.01
CA VAL A 299 -23.52 29.10 -20.70
C VAL A 299 -23.99 29.59 -19.34
N GLU A 300 -25.23 29.30 -18.95
CA GLU A 300 -25.76 29.69 -17.64
C GLU A 300 -24.94 29.09 -16.48
N LYS A 301 -24.52 27.83 -16.62
CA LYS A 301 -23.75 27.12 -15.61
C LYS A 301 -22.26 27.40 -15.67
N PHE A 302 -21.68 27.44 -16.87
CA PHE A 302 -20.23 27.36 -17.08
C PHE A 302 -19.62 28.63 -17.70
N GLY A 303 -20.45 29.55 -18.20
CA GLY A 303 -20.00 30.82 -18.76
C GLY A 303 -19.55 31.81 -17.70
N ASP A 304 -18.60 32.67 -18.05
CA ASP A 304 -18.30 33.86 -17.27
C ASP A 304 -19.42 34.91 -17.41
N GLU A 305 -19.36 35.95 -16.58
CA GLU A 305 -20.38 37.02 -16.58
C GLU A 305 -20.50 37.73 -17.93
N ASN A 306 -19.41 37.82 -18.69
CA ASN A 306 -19.43 38.48 -19.99
C ASN A 306 -20.14 37.60 -21.04
N LEU A 307 -19.92 36.28 -21.01
CA LEU A 307 -20.61 35.33 -21.87
C LEU A 307 -22.09 35.21 -21.52
N LYS A 308 -22.46 35.24 -20.24
CA LYS A 308 -23.86 35.31 -19.80
C LYS A 308 -24.55 36.59 -20.27
N ARG A 309 -23.85 37.72 -20.25
CA ARG A 309 -24.33 38.99 -20.81
C ARG A 309 -24.57 38.89 -22.31
N LEU A 310 -23.59 38.37 -23.07
CA LEU A 310 -23.70 38.15 -24.51
C LEU A 310 -24.87 37.20 -24.83
N LYS A 311 -25.01 36.11 -24.08
CA LYS A 311 -26.15 35.19 -24.18
C LYS A 311 -27.50 35.90 -24.03
N SER A 312 -27.61 36.80 -23.04
CA SER A 312 -28.85 37.54 -22.77
C SER A 312 -29.20 38.50 -23.90
N GLN A 313 -28.19 39.09 -24.54
CA GLN A 313 -28.38 39.94 -25.72
C GLN A 313 -28.85 39.15 -26.95
N ILE A 314 -28.42 37.89 -27.09
CA ILE A 314 -28.79 37.09 -28.27
C ILE A 314 -30.05 36.23 -28.08
N SER A 315 -30.46 35.92 -26.84
CA SER A 315 -31.63 35.10 -26.53
C SER A 315 -32.90 35.49 -27.31
N PRO A 316 -33.28 36.78 -27.42
CA PRO A 316 -34.48 37.19 -28.14
C PRO A 316 -34.51 36.80 -29.64
N PHE A 317 -33.33 36.59 -30.25
CA PHE A 317 -33.24 36.28 -31.68
C PHE A 317 -33.48 34.80 -32.00
N PHE A 318 -33.48 33.92 -30.99
CA PHE A 318 -33.74 32.49 -31.17
C PHE A 318 -35.21 32.11 -30.98
N ASP A 319 -36.00 32.97 -30.34
CA ASP A 319 -37.42 32.76 -30.09
C ASP A 319 -38.31 33.29 -31.24
N GLU A 320 -37.77 34.13 -32.13
CA GLU A 320 -38.48 34.67 -33.29
C GLU A 320 -38.09 33.97 -34.59
N GLU A 321 -39.02 33.15 -35.10
CA GLU A 321 -38.88 32.39 -36.33
C GLU A 321 -38.52 33.31 -37.52
N GLY A 322 -37.30 33.17 -38.06
CA GLY A 322 -36.82 33.95 -39.20
C GLY A 322 -35.94 35.17 -38.88
N ARG A 323 -35.86 35.62 -37.62
CA ARG A 323 -35.07 36.82 -37.22
C ARG A 323 -33.55 36.64 -37.37
N LEU A 324 -33.06 35.40 -37.25
CA LEU A 324 -31.67 35.03 -37.56
C LEU A 324 -31.25 35.38 -39.00
N LYS A 325 -32.18 35.52 -39.94
CA LYS A 325 -31.89 35.87 -41.35
C LYS A 325 -31.84 37.39 -41.59
N GLN A 326 -32.22 38.22 -40.63
CA GLN A 326 -32.33 39.69 -40.76
C GLN A 326 -31.49 40.46 -39.73
N LEU A 327 -30.44 39.84 -39.18
CA LEU A 327 -29.55 40.49 -38.21
C LEU A 327 -28.82 41.70 -38.83
N THR A 328 -28.84 42.82 -38.11
CA THR A 328 -28.03 44.02 -38.38
C THR A 328 -26.52 43.71 -38.26
N PRO A 329 -25.63 44.53 -38.85
CA PRO A 329 -24.18 44.34 -38.71
C PRO A 329 -23.72 44.28 -37.24
N GLU A 330 -24.29 45.12 -36.37
CA GLU A 330 -24.01 45.15 -34.94
C GLU A 330 -24.46 43.85 -34.25
N GLU A 331 -25.68 43.36 -34.55
CA GLU A 331 -26.18 42.10 -33.99
C GLU A 331 -25.36 40.89 -34.47
N ARG A 332 -24.96 40.86 -35.76
CA ARG A 332 -24.05 39.82 -36.28
C ARG A 332 -22.74 39.78 -35.51
N LYS A 333 -22.16 40.95 -35.21
CA LYS A 333 -20.93 41.04 -34.43
C LYS A 333 -21.10 40.51 -33.00
N ILE A 334 -22.25 40.75 -32.36
CA ILE A 334 -22.57 40.18 -31.04
C ILE A 334 -22.68 38.65 -31.13
N PHE A 335 -23.35 38.14 -32.16
CA PHE A 335 -23.46 36.70 -32.44
C PHE A 335 -22.10 36.03 -32.64
N GLU A 336 -21.25 36.60 -33.49
CA GLU A 336 -19.88 36.11 -33.73
C GLU A 336 -19.09 36.12 -32.43
N THR A 337 -19.15 37.21 -31.67
CA THR A 337 -18.44 37.34 -30.38
C THR A 337 -18.92 36.31 -29.36
N PHE A 338 -20.23 36.07 -29.28
CA PHE A 338 -20.81 35.04 -28.43
C PHE A 338 -20.30 33.65 -28.81
N PHE A 339 -20.40 33.27 -30.09
CA PHE A 339 -19.99 31.95 -30.54
C PHE A 339 -18.48 31.74 -30.39
N SER A 340 -17.65 32.73 -30.70
CA SER A 340 -16.21 32.67 -30.44
C SER A 340 -15.90 32.45 -28.96
N SER A 341 -16.57 33.19 -28.07
CA SER A 341 -16.38 33.06 -26.62
C SER A 341 -16.89 31.71 -26.08
N PHE A 342 -18.02 31.23 -26.60
CA PHE A 342 -18.55 29.90 -26.29
C PHE A 342 -17.60 28.78 -26.73
N GLN A 343 -17.03 28.87 -27.94
CA GLN A 343 -16.04 27.90 -28.40
C GLN A 343 -14.77 27.94 -27.55
N ALA A 344 -14.32 29.12 -27.11
CA ALA A 344 -13.17 29.26 -26.22
C ALA A 344 -13.39 28.53 -24.88
N ILE A 345 -14.57 28.67 -24.26
CA ILE A 345 -14.89 27.96 -23.01
C ILE A 345 -14.98 26.44 -23.24
N LYS A 346 -15.56 25.99 -24.36
CA LYS A 346 -15.56 24.56 -24.72
C LYS A 346 -14.15 24.01 -24.84
N GLN A 347 -13.28 24.71 -25.57
CA GLN A 347 -11.87 24.32 -25.74
C GLN A 347 -11.12 24.31 -24.41
N GLN A 348 -11.35 25.31 -23.55
CA GLN A 348 -10.76 25.35 -22.21
C GLN A 348 -11.20 24.15 -21.36
N MET A 349 -12.51 23.87 -21.32
CA MET A 349 -13.06 22.73 -20.57
C MET A 349 -12.48 21.41 -21.11
N THR A 350 -12.52 21.20 -22.43
CA THR A 350 -11.92 20.02 -23.08
C THR A 350 -10.44 19.88 -22.73
N GLY A 351 -9.65 20.96 -22.83
CA GLY A 351 -8.22 20.93 -22.55
C GLY A 351 -7.91 20.60 -21.09
N VAL A 352 -8.63 21.19 -20.13
CA VAL A 352 -8.46 20.88 -18.69
C VAL A 352 -8.85 19.44 -18.41
N SER A 353 -10.00 18.99 -18.92
CA SER A 353 -10.48 17.62 -18.71
C SER A 353 -9.55 16.57 -19.30
N THR A 354 -9.03 16.79 -20.52
CA THR A 354 -8.04 15.91 -21.15
C THR A 354 -6.76 15.83 -20.32
N ASN A 355 -6.26 16.97 -19.83
CA ASN A 355 -5.08 16.98 -18.97
C ASN A 355 -5.31 16.23 -17.65
N MET A 356 -6.52 16.26 -17.11
CA MET A 356 -6.88 15.47 -15.93
C MET A 356 -6.86 13.96 -16.22
N LEU A 357 -7.33 13.51 -17.39
CA LEU A 357 -7.22 12.09 -17.77
C LEU A 357 -5.76 11.65 -17.88
N LYS A 358 -4.94 12.45 -18.58
CA LYS A 358 -3.50 12.17 -18.76
C LYS A 358 -2.78 12.11 -17.40
N ALA A 359 -3.00 13.11 -16.56
CA ALA A 359 -2.42 13.18 -15.22
C ALA A 359 -2.88 12.02 -14.33
N GLY A 360 -4.17 11.66 -14.38
CA GLY A 360 -4.73 10.53 -13.64
C GLY A 360 -4.04 9.22 -14.03
N ALA A 361 -3.97 8.91 -15.32
CA ALA A 361 -3.33 7.70 -15.81
C ALA A 361 -1.82 7.63 -15.48
N MET A 362 -1.10 8.76 -15.46
CA MET A 362 0.31 8.81 -15.06
C MET A 362 0.51 8.66 -13.54
N GLN A 363 -0.40 9.22 -12.73
CA GLN A 363 -0.32 9.19 -11.28
C GLN A 363 -0.75 7.84 -10.69
N ALA A 364 -1.66 7.10 -11.34
CA ALA A 364 -2.27 5.92 -10.77
C ALA A 364 -1.27 4.82 -10.33
N PRO A 365 -0.25 4.46 -11.12
CA PRO A 365 0.75 3.47 -10.69
C PRO A 365 1.52 3.91 -9.44
N ILE A 366 1.77 5.21 -9.29
CA ILE A 366 2.47 5.81 -8.13
C ILE A 366 1.65 5.60 -6.86
N VAL A 367 0.37 5.93 -6.93
CA VAL A 367 -0.59 5.80 -5.84
C VAL A 367 -0.75 4.33 -5.45
N ALA A 368 -0.89 3.45 -6.45
CA ALA A 368 -1.03 2.01 -6.21
C ALA A 368 0.20 1.45 -5.48
N LEU A 369 1.41 1.80 -5.91
CA LEU A 369 2.65 1.39 -5.23
C LEU A 369 2.71 1.91 -3.80
N TYR A 370 2.35 3.17 -3.57
CA TYR A 370 2.31 3.72 -2.22
C TYR A 370 1.35 2.96 -1.31
N HIS A 371 0.20 2.52 -1.82
CA HIS A 371 -0.73 1.65 -1.07
C HIS A 371 -0.17 0.25 -0.78
N TYR A 372 0.50 -0.39 -1.74
CA TYR A 372 1.09 -1.71 -1.52
C TYR A 372 2.26 -1.68 -0.55
N LEU A 373 3.01 -0.59 -0.57
CA LEU A 373 4.24 -0.46 0.19
C LEU A 373 3.98 -0.14 1.67
N ASP A 374 2.80 0.40 2.03
CA ASP A 374 2.37 0.87 3.36
C ASP A 374 3.38 1.74 4.12
N GLN A 375 2.91 2.65 4.97
CA GLN A 375 3.81 3.48 5.76
C GLN A 375 4.70 2.61 6.68
N ASP A 376 4.18 1.49 7.18
CA ASP A 376 4.94 0.61 8.06
C ASP A 376 5.97 -0.28 7.33
N SER A 377 5.73 -0.67 6.06
CA SER A 377 6.63 -1.61 5.34
C SER A 377 7.72 -0.91 4.52
N ILE A 378 7.60 0.39 4.27
CA ILE A 378 8.73 1.23 3.85
C ILE A 378 9.53 1.75 5.07
N GLY A 379 9.26 1.25 6.28
CA GLY A 379 9.82 1.86 7.50
C GLY A 379 9.65 3.38 7.52
N LEU A 380 8.47 3.87 7.12
CA LEU A 380 8.06 5.25 7.35
C LEU A 380 7.70 5.48 8.83
N GLU A 381 8.35 4.75 9.75
CA GLU A 381 8.64 5.27 11.10
C GLU A 381 9.34 6.64 11.03
N ASN A 382 9.78 7.09 9.85
CA ASN A 382 10.24 8.45 9.60
C ASN A 382 9.60 9.13 8.37
N LEU A 383 8.27 9.09 8.21
CA LEU A 383 7.57 10.10 7.39
C LEU A 383 7.89 11.55 7.82
N ASN A 384 8.44 11.71 9.02
CA ASN A 384 8.84 12.98 9.61
C ASN A 384 10.26 13.45 9.22
N GLN A 385 11.10 12.64 8.55
CA GLN A 385 12.51 13.00 8.29
C GLN A 385 12.92 13.23 6.82
N GLN A 386 12.03 13.17 5.83
CA GLN A 386 12.45 13.47 4.45
C GLN A 386 12.03 14.86 4.00
N ASN A 387 12.81 15.82 4.49
CA ASN A 387 12.91 17.22 4.08
C ASN A 387 13.55 17.38 2.67
N LYS A 388 13.13 16.61 1.66
CA LYS A 388 13.51 16.85 0.25
C LYS A 388 12.34 16.70 -0.70
N GLN A 389 12.30 17.63 -1.66
CA GLN A 389 11.27 17.83 -2.67
C GLN A 389 10.91 16.51 -3.37
N PHE A 390 9.62 16.32 -3.64
CA PHE A 390 9.07 15.15 -4.33
C PHE A 390 9.80 14.80 -5.63
N GLY A 391 10.36 15.80 -6.32
CA GLY A 391 11.10 15.67 -7.56
C GLY A 391 12.27 14.69 -7.51
N ASP A 392 12.90 14.48 -6.34
CA ASP A 392 14.04 13.56 -6.21
C ASP A 392 13.62 12.07 -6.08
N ARG A 393 12.31 11.78 -6.06
CA ARG A 393 11.78 10.42 -5.78
C ARG A 393 11.18 9.72 -6.99
N THR A 394 10.89 10.41 -8.09
CA THR A 394 10.31 9.78 -9.27
C THR A 394 11.00 10.22 -10.55
N ASP A 395 11.51 9.25 -11.31
CA ASP A 395 12.21 9.48 -12.58
C ASP A 395 11.62 8.61 -13.69
N ILE A 396 11.69 9.07 -14.94
CA ILE A 396 11.42 8.25 -16.13
C ILE A 396 12.75 7.85 -16.75
N LEU A 397 13.08 6.57 -16.65
CA LEU A 397 14.20 5.96 -17.33
C LEU A 397 13.77 5.42 -18.69
N THR A 398 14.71 5.37 -19.64
CA THR A 398 14.51 4.74 -20.95
C THR A 398 15.47 3.58 -21.09
N GLU A 399 14.93 2.38 -21.26
CA GLU A 399 15.70 1.13 -21.36
C GLU A 399 15.29 0.40 -22.63
N GLY A 400 16.06 0.60 -23.71
CA GLY A 400 15.63 0.18 -25.04
C GLY A 400 14.37 0.91 -25.47
N GLU A 401 13.31 0.17 -25.80
CA GLU A 401 11.99 0.71 -26.15
C GLU A 401 11.12 0.99 -24.92
N ASP A 402 11.46 0.43 -23.76
CA ASP A 402 10.65 0.55 -22.56
C ASP A 402 10.85 1.88 -21.83
N LYS A 403 9.75 2.41 -21.30
CA LYS A 403 9.72 3.53 -20.36
C LYS A 403 9.49 3.00 -18.96
N ILE A 404 10.47 3.25 -18.10
CA ILE A 404 10.48 2.75 -16.72
C ILE A 404 10.29 3.93 -15.77
N LEU A 405 9.19 3.91 -15.03
CA LEU A 405 8.98 4.82 -13.92
C LEU A 405 9.70 4.28 -12.69
N LYS A 406 10.78 4.96 -12.29
CA LYS A 406 11.55 4.65 -11.10
C LYS A 406 10.96 5.41 -9.91
N PHE A 407 10.77 4.71 -8.80
CA PHE A 407 10.39 5.26 -7.50
C PHE A 407 11.52 5.03 -6.52
N SER A 408 12.03 6.11 -5.94
CA SER A 408 13.16 6.07 -5.02
C SER A 408 12.70 6.40 -3.59
N GLY A 409 13.19 5.62 -2.63
CA GLY A 409 12.92 5.79 -1.21
C GLY A 409 14.13 5.41 -0.35
N LYS A 410 14.00 5.55 0.98
CA LYS A 410 15.00 5.06 1.93
C LYS A 410 14.34 4.48 3.19
N ILE A 411 14.95 3.45 3.76
CA ILE A 411 14.57 2.80 5.02
C ILE A 411 15.82 2.62 5.87
N ASP A 412 15.85 3.07 7.12
CA ASP A 412 17.06 3.06 7.96
C ASP A 412 18.29 3.67 7.22
N ASN A 413 18.08 4.78 6.51
CA ASN A 413 19.06 5.45 5.62
C ASN A 413 19.56 4.64 4.40
N LYS A 414 19.06 3.42 4.19
CA LYS A 414 19.39 2.56 3.04
C LYS A 414 18.47 2.83 1.85
N PRO A 415 18.99 3.05 0.63
CA PRO A 415 18.17 3.29 -0.55
C PRO A 415 17.34 2.07 -0.95
N ILE A 416 16.14 2.32 -1.45
CA ILE A 416 15.28 1.33 -2.10
C ILE A 416 14.63 1.96 -3.31
N ASN A 417 14.78 1.31 -4.47
CA ASN A 417 14.09 1.71 -5.68
C ASN A 417 13.12 0.63 -6.17
N PHE A 418 11.99 1.09 -6.69
CA PHE A 418 11.03 0.29 -7.45
C PHE A 418 11.00 0.79 -8.89
N TYR A 419 10.80 -0.13 -9.82
CA TYR A 419 10.80 0.15 -11.25
C TYR A 419 9.51 -0.40 -11.83
N PHE A 420 8.65 0.50 -12.27
CA PHE A 420 7.40 0.16 -12.93
C PHE A 420 7.56 0.38 -14.44
N ASN A 421 7.44 -0.69 -15.21
CA ASN A 421 7.48 -0.60 -16.66
C ASN A 421 6.12 -0.10 -17.16
N LEU A 422 6.09 1.11 -17.72
CA LEU A 422 4.86 1.77 -18.17
C LEU A 422 4.23 1.04 -19.36
N ASN A 423 5.04 0.42 -20.23
CA ASN A 423 4.58 -0.30 -21.41
C ASN A 423 3.96 -1.66 -21.04
N THR A 424 4.61 -2.39 -20.14
CA THR A 424 4.24 -3.78 -19.84
C THR A 424 3.47 -3.95 -18.55
N GLY A 425 3.46 -2.97 -17.64
CA GLY A 425 2.84 -3.07 -16.31
C GLY A 425 3.62 -3.92 -15.30
N LYS A 426 4.84 -4.36 -15.64
CA LYS A 426 5.69 -5.17 -14.77
C LYS A 426 6.33 -4.32 -13.68
N LEU A 427 6.37 -4.87 -12.46
CA LEU A 427 7.03 -4.25 -11.32
C LEU A 427 8.31 -5.00 -10.94
N GLN A 428 9.38 -4.24 -10.73
CA GLN A 428 10.68 -4.71 -10.23
C GLN A 428 11.11 -3.87 -9.04
N CYS A 429 12.06 -4.37 -8.25
CA CYS A 429 12.75 -3.60 -7.23
C CYS A 429 14.26 -3.85 -7.30
N ASP A 430 15.03 -3.01 -6.63
CA ASP A 430 16.44 -3.31 -6.37
C ASP A 430 16.59 -4.65 -5.65
N ASP A 431 17.62 -5.40 -6.01
CA ASP A 431 17.98 -6.66 -5.37
C ASP A 431 19.49 -6.70 -5.12
N HIS A 432 19.94 -6.15 -3.99
CA HIS A 432 21.37 -5.92 -3.71
C HIS A 432 22.22 -7.20 -3.67
N LEU A 433 21.60 -8.37 -3.56
CA LEU A 433 22.23 -9.67 -3.64
C LEU A 433 21.30 -10.61 -4.41
N ASN A 434 21.74 -11.04 -5.60
CA ASN A 434 20.94 -11.90 -6.46
C ASN A 434 21.77 -13.08 -6.96
N PHE A 435 21.21 -14.29 -6.83
CA PHE A 435 21.72 -15.49 -7.49
C PHE A 435 20.89 -15.84 -8.72
N ASN A 436 21.48 -15.63 -9.90
CA ASN A 436 20.90 -16.11 -11.15
C ASN A 436 21.13 -17.62 -11.28
N LYS A 437 20.05 -18.40 -11.09
CA LYS A 437 20.07 -19.86 -11.16
C LYS A 437 20.43 -20.40 -12.54
N ASP A 438 19.95 -19.76 -13.60
CA ASP A 438 20.16 -20.22 -14.98
C ASP A 438 21.61 -20.03 -15.43
N GLN A 439 22.21 -18.93 -15.01
CA GLN A 439 23.61 -18.62 -15.32
C GLN A 439 24.58 -19.18 -14.28
N ASN A 440 24.07 -19.64 -13.12
CA ASN A 440 24.85 -19.99 -11.94
C ASN A 440 25.81 -18.86 -11.54
N ARG A 441 25.31 -17.61 -11.45
CA ARG A 441 26.13 -16.42 -11.14
C ARG A 441 25.52 -15.61 -10.00
N ILE A 442 26.39 -15.10 -9.13
CA ILE A 442 26.06 -14.12 -8.09
C ILE A 442 26.43 -12.72 -8.60
N SER A 443 25.54 -11.78 -8.29
CA SER A 443 25.76 -10.35 -8.46
C SER A 443 25.40 -9.63 -7.16
N ILE A 444 26.24 -8.67 -6.77
CA ILE A 444 26.06 -7.83 -5.57
C ILE A 444 26.14 -6.36 -6.00
N GLY A 445 25.27 -5.51 -5.46
CA GLY A 445 25.36 -4.06 -5.61
C GLY A 445 24.05 -3.39 -6.08
N GLU A 446 24.16 -2.12 -6.45
CA GLU A 446 23.01 -1.22 -6.68
C GLU A 446 22.34 -1.36 -8.05
N THR A 447 22.87 -2.20 -8.96
CA THR A 447 22.39 -2.28 -10.36
C THR A 447 21.53 -3.50 -10.65
N THR A 448 21.41 -4.43 -9.70
CA THR A 448 20.63 -5.65 -9.85
C THR A 448 19.16 -5.40 -9.52
N ARG A 449 18.27 -5.90 -10.38
CA ARG A 449 16.82 -5.78 -10.22
C ARG A 449 16.17 -7.15 -10.29
N THR A 450 15.20 -7.37 -9.43
CA THR A 450 14.40 -8.61 -9.43
C THR A 450 12.95 -8.30 -9.80
N ALA A 451 12.40 -9.12 -10.69
CA ALA A 451 10.99 -9.06 -11.02
C ALA A 451 10.16 -9.51 -9.83
N LEU A 452 9.21 -8.68 -9.40
CA LEU A 452 8.32 -9.04 -8.31
C LEU A 452 7.24 -10.05 -8.74
N ASN A 453 7.15 -10.35 -10.05
CA ASN A 453 6.10 -11.17 -10.66
C ASN A 453 4.70 -10.65 -10.36
N ILE A 454 4.59 -9.33 -10.24
CA ILE A 454 3.34 -8.59 -10.07
C ILE A 454 3.07 -7.90 -11.40
N GLN A 455 1.88 -8.14 -11.93
CA GLN A 455 1.39 -7.53 -13.16
C GLN A 455 0.32 -6.50 -12.79
N LEU A 456 0.67 -5.21 -12.87
CA LEU A 456 -0.28 -4.11 -12.73
C LEU A 456 -0.78 -3.69 -14.13
N PRO A 457 -1.87 -2.91 -14.22
CA PRO A 457 -2.29 -2.32 -15.49
C PRO A 457 -1.17 -1.47 -16.10
N SER A 458 -0.89 -1.66 -17.39
CA SER A 458 0.05 -0.81 -18.13
C SER A 458 -0.52 0.60 -18.33
N GLN A 459 0.33 1.55 -18.76
CA GLN A 459 -0.09 2.89 -19.11
C GLN A 459 -1.21 2.88 -20.17
N GLN A 460 -1.08 2.00 -21.17
CA GLN A 460 -2.07 1.87 -22.23
C GLN A 460 -3.39 1.26 -21.74
N ASP A 461 -3.34 0.31 -20.80
CA ASP A 461 -4.55 -0.26 -20.18
C ASP A 461 -5.32 0.83 -19.43
N LEU A 462 -4.61 1.66 -18.64
CA LEU A 462 -5.21 2.76 -17.89
C LEU A 462 -5.82 3.83 -18.81
N ILE A 463 -5.12 4.18 -19.91
CA ILE A 463 -5.63 5.12 -20.91
C ILE A 463 -6.90 4.58 -21.58
N THR A 464 -6.89 3.32 -21.99
CA THR A 464 -8.03 2.66 -22.64
C THR A 464 -9.23 2.62 -21.70
N LEU A 465 -9.01 2.26 -20.44
CA LEU A 465 -10.06 2.23 -19.42
C LEU A 465 -10.70 3.62 -19.21
N LEU A 466 -9.90 4.68 -19.19
CA LEU A 466 -10.41 6.04 -19.08
C LEU A 466 -11.22 6.45 -20.32
N GLN A 467 -10.77 6.08 -21.52
CA GLN A 467 -11.51 6.33 -22.77
C GLN A 467 -12.86 5.63 -22.79
N GLU A 468 -12.91 4.37 -22.36
CA GLU A 468 -14.15 3.58 -22.27
C GLU A 468 -15.11 4.14 -21.20
N THR A 469 -14.59 4.80 -20.17
CA THR A 469 -15.40 5.42 -19.11
C THR A 469 -15.99 6.77 -19.55
N ILE A 470 -15.22 7.58 -20.27
CA ILE A 470 -15.58 8.96 -20.66
C ILE A 470 -16.35 8.96 -21.99
N THR A 471 -17.48 8.25 -22.03
CA THR A 471 -18.36 8.24 -23.21
C THR A 471 -19.14 9.56 -23.34
N PRO A 472 -19.73 9.86 -24.52
CA PRO A 472 -20.59 11.04 -24.68
C PRO A 472 -21.72 11.12 -23.66
N GLU A 473 -22.31 9.99 -23.27
CA GLU A 473 -23.37 9.92 -22.26
C GLU A 473 -22.84 10.32 -20.88
N THR A 474 -21.69 9.78 -20.47
CA THR A 474 -21.05 10.14 -19.19
C THR A 474 -20.69 11.63 -19.16
N GLN A 475 -20.21 12.19 -20.28
CA GLN A 475 -19.91 13.62 -20.40
C GLN A 475 -21.16 14.49 -20.24
N GLN A 476 -22.27 14.10 -20.89
CA GLN A 476 -23.55 14.79 -20.74
C GLN A 476 -24.08 14.72 -19.30
N GLU A 477 -23.95 13.57 -18.64
CA GLU A 477 -24.37 13.39 -17.25
C GLU A 477 -23.57 14.31 -16.32
N LEU A 478 -22.23 14.32 -16.43
CA LEU A 478 -21.36 15.22 -15.65
C LEU A 478 -21.75 16.70 -15.82
N LEU A 479 -22.08 17.13 -17.04
CA LEU A 479 -22.50 18.51 -17.31
C LEU A 479 -23.91 18.82 -16.76
N LYS A 480 -24.81 17.83 -16.76
CA LYS A 480 -26.16 17.98 -16.21
C LYS A 480 -26.14 18.08 -14.68
N THR A 481 -25.32 17.28 -14.01
CA THR A 481 -25.25 17.21 -12.54
C THR A 481 -24.40 18.31 -11.93
N SER A 482 -23.49 18.92 -12.69
CA SER A 482 -22.65 20.01 -12.19
C SER A 482 -23.34 21.37 -12.32
N SER A 483 -23.15 22.24 -11.33
CA SER A 483 -23.73 23.60 -11.28
C SER A 483 -22.78 24.66 -11.85
N ASN A 484 -21.48 24.40 -11.84
CA ASN A 484 -20.44 25.30 -12.34
C ASN A 484 -19.17 24.54 -12.77
N MET A 485 -18.20 25.27 -13.33
CA MET A 485 -16.95 24.71 -13.86
C MET A 485 -16.10 24.02 -12.79
N GLN A 486 -16.09 24.54 -11.56
CA GLN A 486 -15.32 23.96 -10.47
C GLN A 486 -15.92 22.62 -10.04
N GLU A 487 -17.24 22.56 -9.86
CA GLU A 487 -17.96 21.35 -9.51
C GLU A 487 -17.84 20.29 -10.62
N TYR A 488 -17.89 20.70 -11.89
CA TYR A 488 -17.65 19.80 -13.03
C TYR A 488 -16.27 19.14 -12.96
N HIS A 489 -15.20 19.92 -12.75
CA HIS A 489 -13.86 19.34 -12.61
C HIS A 489 -13.74 18.45 -11.37
N GLN A 490 -14.39 18.78 -10.25
CA GLN A 490 -14.40 17.92 -9.07
C GLN A 490 -15.08 16.58 -9.34
N ASN A 491 -16.26 16.60 -9.96
CA ASN A 491 -17.00 15.39 -10.34
C ASN A 491 -16.22 14.54 -11.35
N LEU A 492 -15.58 15.18 -12.34
CA LEU A 492 -14.69 14.48 -13.26
C LEU A 492 -13.50 13.84 -12.54
N ASN A 493 -12.85 14.56 -11.63
CA ASN A 493 -11.73 14.02 -10.86
C ASN A 493 -12.14 12.80 -10.03
N GLN A 494 -13.33 12.85 -9.41
CA GLN A 494 -13.88 11.72 -8.65
C GLN A 494 -14.14 10.52 -9.55
N LEU A 495 -14.72 10.74 -10.74
CA LEU A 495 -14.94 9.67 -11.71
C LEU A 495 -13.61 9.03 -12.12
N ILE A 496 -12.62 9.83 -12.55
CA ILE A 496 -11.27 9.38 -12.89
C ILE A 496 -10.66 8.57 -11.75
N SER A 497 -10.68 9.12 -10.54
CA SER A 497 -10.14 8.49 -9.33
C SER A 497 -10.78 7.13 -9.09
N SER A 498 -12.11 7.04 -9.12
CA SER A 498 -12.85 5.79 -8.87
C SER A 498 -12.61 4.73 -9.94
N THR A 499 -12.53 5.14 -11.21
CA THR A 499 -12.23 4.25 -12.33
C THR A 499 -10.83 3.67 -12.21
N LEU A 500 -9.83 4.52 -11.93
CA LEU A 500 -8.44 4.10 -11.81
C LEU A 500 -8.25 3.21 -10.58
N GLU A 501 -8.78 3.61 -9.43
CA GLU A 501 -8.72 2.82 -8.18
C GLU A 501 -9.29 1.41 -8.40
N GLY A 502 -10.42 1.29 -9.09
CA GLY A 502 -11.05 0.01 -9.41
C GLY A 502 -10.23 -0.89 -10.35
N SER A 503 -9.18 -0.37 -11.00
CA SER A 503 -8.33 -1.13 -11.91
C SER A 503 -7.14 -1.81 -11.21
N PHE A 504 -6.78 -1.39 -10.00
CA PHE A 504 -5.69 -1.99 -9.22
C PHE A 504 -6.20 -3.01 -8.20
N ASN A 505 -5.52 -4.15 -8.12
CA ASN A 505 -5.86 -5.23 -7.20
C ASN A 505 -5.07 -5.09 -5.89
N PHE A 506 -5.71 -4.59 -4.82
CA PHE A 506 -5.09 -4.52 -3.48
C PHE A 506 -4.99 -5.89 -2.76
N ASP A 507 -4.52 -6.91 -3.48
CA ASP A 507 -4.32 -8.26 -2.96
C ASP A 507 -3.24 -8.24 -1.86
N PRO A 508 -3.55 -8.74 -0.65
CA PRO A 508 -2.56 -8.91 0.41
C PRO A 508 -1.29 -9.67 -0.02
N LEU A 509 -1.38 -10.54 -1.02
CA LEU A 509 -0.22 -11.26 -1.57
C LEU A 509 0.76 -10.35 -2.30
N ILE A 510 0.26 -9.35 -3.04
CA ILE A 510 1.09 -8.35 -3.74
C ILE A 510 1.89 -7.54 -2.72
N ARG A 511 1.19 -7.07 -1.68
CA ARG A 511 1.80 -6.39 -0.53
C ARG A 511 2.83 -7.28 0.18
N SER A 512 2.50 -8.54 0.44
CA SER A 512 3.43 -9.48 1.08
C SER A 512 4.69 -9.71 0.24
N ARG A 513 4.56 -9.84 -1.09
CA ARG A 513 5.70 -10.03 -1.99
C ARG A 513 6.60 -8.79 -2.03
N ILE A 514 6.00 -7.61 -2.11
CA ILE A 514 6.72 -6.32 -2.07
C ILE A 514 7.46 -6.16 -0.74
N SER A 515 6.79 -6.39 0.39
CA SER A 515 7.41 -6.32 1.72
C SER A 515 8.57 -7.31 1.85
N MET A 516 8.39 -8.56 1.43
CA MET A 516 9.44 -9.58 1.51
C MET A 516 10.68 -9.19 0.71
N GLN A 517 10.50 -8.68 -0.52
CA GLN A 517 11.62 -8.27 -1.37
C GLN A 517 12.29 -6.98 -0.88
N THR A 518 11.52 -6.07 -0.30
CA THR A 518 12.03 -4.88 0.41
C THR A 518 12.94 -5.29 1.57
N GLU A 519 12.46 -6.19 2.43
CA GLU A 519 13.21 -6.69 3.58
C GLU A 519 14.42 -7.53 3.18
N LYS A 520 14.33 -8.32 2.10
CA LYS A 520 15.47 -9.02 1.50
C LYS A 520 16.56 -8.02 1.13
N ASN A 521 16.20 -7.02 0.34
CA ASN A 521 17.14 -6.01 -0.14
C ASN A 521 17.80 -5.25 1.02
N LEU A 522 17.02 -4.84 2.03
CA LEU A 522 17.55 -4.16 3.21
C LEU A 522 18.47 -5.03 4.05
N THR A 523 18.14 -6.30 4.20
CA THR A 523 18.97 -7.26 4.96
C THR A 523 20.31 -7.46 4.26
N SER A 524 20.32 -7.57 2.93
CA SER A 524 21.54 -7.66 2.12
C SER A 524 22.39 -6.39 2.19
N GLN A 525 21.75 -5.22 2.16
CA GLN A 525 22.44 -3.93 2.34
C GLN A 525 23.00 -3.76 3.76
N GLU A 526 22.26 -4.19 4.80
CA GLU A 526 22.75 -4.19 6.19
C GLU A 526 23.96 -5.08 6.35
N PHE A 527 23.86 -6.31 5.84
CA PHE A 527 24.97 -7.24 5.86
C PHE A 527 26.21 -6.67 5.18
N SER A 528 26.04 -6.03 4.02
CA SER A 528 27.15 -5.42 3.30
C SER A 528 27.74 -4.24 4.08
N ALA A 529 26.91 -3.37 4.66
CA ALA A 529 27.37 -2.23 5.45
C ALA A 529 28.14 -2.66 6.72
N ASP A 530 27.66 -3.70 7.39
CA ASP A 530 28.18 -4.13 8.69
C ASP A 530 29.41 -5.03 8.59
N PHE A 531 29.46 -5.91 7.58
CA PHE A 531 30.49 -6.95 7.48
C PHE A 531 31.48 -6.76 6.32
N LEU A 532 31.17 -5.90 5.34
CA LEU A 532 31.99 -5.68 4.14
C LEU A 532 32.46 -4.21 4.05
N PRO A 533 33.73 -3.89 4.35
CA PRO A 533 34.24 -2.53 4.23
C PRO A 533 34.25 -2.10 2.76
N PRO A 534 34.22 -0.78 2.46
CA PRO A 534 34.04 -0.27 1.10
C PRO A 534 35.00 -0.88 0.07
N HIS A 535 36.27 -1.09 0.43
CA HIS A 535 37.26 -1.67 -0.46
C HIS A 535 36.99 -3.14 -0.81
N ILE A 536 36.42 -3.93 0.11
CA ILE A 536 35.99 -5.32 -0.16
C ILE A 536 34.69 -5.32 -0.97
N SER A 537 33.74 -4.46 -0.59
CA SER A 537 32.47 -4.32 -1.31
C SER A 537 32.68 -3.95 -2.79
N SER A 538 33.61 -3.03 -3.08
CA SER A 538 33.98 -2.71 -4.47
C SER A 538 34.63 -3.87 -5.22
N GLN A 539 35.41 -4.73 -4.55
CA GLN A 539 35.99 -5.91 -5.17
C GLN A 539 34.93 -6.97 -5.47
N LEU A 540 33.95 -7.16 -4.58
CA LEU A 540 32.87 -8.14 -4.76
C LEU A 540 31.89 -7.77 -5.88
N GLN A 541 31.86 -6.51 -6.32
CA GLN A 541 31.11 -6.09 -7.51
C GLN A 541 31.76 -6.57 -8.82
N ASP A 542 33.04 -6.95 -8.82
CA ASP A 542 33.65 -7.62 -9.97
C ASP A 542 33.17 -9.07 -10.04
N GLU A 543 32.35 -9.36 -11.05
CA GLU A 543 31.79 -10.69 -11.27
C GLU A 543 32.85 -11.79 -11.37
N LYS A 544 34.09 -11.48 -11.80
CA LYS A 544 35.18 -12.46 -11.84
C LYS A 544 35.66 -12.83 -10.44
N ILE A 545 35.70 -11.87 -9.51
CA ILE A 545 36.17 -12.10 -8.15
C ILE A 545 35.16 -12.95 -7.39
N ILE A 546 33.89 -12.56 -7.41
CA ILE A 546 32.85 -13.24 -6.64
C ILE A 546 32.50 -14.63 -7.20
N ASN A 547 32.52 -14.81 -8.54
CA ASN A 547 32.10 -16.09 -9.14
C ASN A 547 33.24 -17.10 -9.35
N ASN A 548 34.51 -16.67 -9.41
CA ASN A 548 35.63 -17.61 -9.62
C ASN A 548 36.20 -18.18 -8.32
N ASN A 549 35.88 -17.62 -7.16
CA ASN A 549 36.25 -18.20 -5.86
C ASN A 549 35.08 -19.04 -5.31
N PRO A 550 35.22 -20.37 -5.20
CA PRO A 550 34.13 -21.25 -4.76
C PRO A 550 33.58 -20.91 -3.37
N GLN A 551 34.45 -20.51 -2.43
CA GLN A 551 34.05 -20.20 -1.05
C GLN A 551 33.29 -18.86 -0.98
N ILE A 552 33.75 -17.86 -1.73
CA ILE A 552 33.05 -16.56 -1.84
C ILE A 552 31.67 -16.77 -2.47
N LYS A 553 31.63 -17.46 -3.61
CA LYS A 553 30.37 -17.78 -4.29
C LYS A 553 29.40 -18.51 -3.38
N LYS A 554 29.88 -19.52 -2.66
CA LYS A 554 29.08 -20.33 -1.73
C LYS A 554 28.47 -19.52 -0.59
N LEU A 555 29.26 -18.63 0.04
CA LEU A 555 28.76 -17.74 1.09
C LEU A 555 27.56 -16.92 0.59
N PHE A 556 27.72 -16.26 -0.56
CA PHE A 556 26.67 -15.39 -1.10
C PHE A 556 25.47 -16.16 -1.69
N GLN A 557 25.68 -17.37 -2.19
CA GLN A 557 24.58 -18.28 -2.56
C GLN A 557 23.75 -18.68 -1.34
N ILE A 558 24.38 -18.96 -0.20
CA ILE A 558 23.68 -19.26 1.05
C ILE A 558 22.90 -18.03 1.52
N LEU A 559 23.51 -16.84 1.53
CA LEU A 559 22.84 -15.61 1.95
C LEU A 559 21.64 -15.28 1.06
N ASP A 560 21.77 -15.36 -0.26
CA ASP A 560 20.66 -15.18 -1.19
C ASP A 560 19.56 -16.22 -0.92
N PHE A 561 19.93 -17.51 -0.79
CA PHE A 561 18.98 -18.58 -0.54
C PHE A 561 18.25 -18.45 0.80
N VAL A 562 18.95 -18.09 1.89
CA VAL A 562 18.35 -17.76 3.19
C VAL A 562 17.33 -16.64 2.99
N SER A 563 17.72 -15.57 2.30
CA SER A 563 16.89 -14.38 2.16
C SER A 563 15.63 -14.62 1.31
N GLU A 564 15.74 -15.33 0.18
CA GLU A 564 14.62 -15.63 -0.72
C GLU A 564 13.64 -16.63 -0.11
N ASN A 565 14.09 -17.46 0.83
CA ASN A 565 13.26 -18.43 1.53
C ASN A 565 12.77 -17.94 2.91
N SER A 566 13.06 -16.71 3.31
CA SER A 566 12.62 -16.15 4.59
C SER A 566 11.31 -15.38 4.47
N THR A 567 10.56 -15.32 5.57
CA THR A 567 9.43 -14.39 5.69
C THR A 567 9.94 -12.97 6.02
N SER A 568 9.12 -11.94 5.78
CA SER A 568 9.47 -10.56 6.14
C SER A 568 9.86 -10.43 7.62
N ASP A 569 9.12 -11.07 8.54
CA ASP A 569 9.43 -11.02 9.98
C ASP A 569 10.79 -11.64 10.32
N GLN A 570 11.14 -12.76 9.66
CA GLN A 570 12.45 -13.40 9.81
C GLN A 570 13.58 -12.53 9.27
N LEU A 571 13.36 -11.83 8.15
CA LEU A 571 14.35 -10.89 7.59
C LEU A 571 14.54 -9.67 8.49
N ILE A 572 13.45 -9.12 9.05
CA ILE A 572 13.52 -8.03 10.04
C ILE A 572 14.30 -8.47 11.28
N SER A 573 14.02 -9.67 11.78
CA SER A 573 14.74 -10.31 12.89
C SER A 573 16.24 -10.47 12.58
N LEU A 574 16.57 -10.97 11.37
CA LEU A 574 17.96 -11.12 10.92
C LEU A 574 18.68 -9.78 10.83
N ARG A 575 18.06 -8.75 10.23
CA ARG A 575 18.61 -7.40 10.15
C ARG A 575 18.90 -6.82 11.53
N LYS A 576 17.96 -6.97 12.48
CA LYS A 576 18.18 -6.56 13.89
C LYS A 576 19.33 -7.33 14.54
N SER A 577 19.44 -8.61 14.23
CA SER A 577 20.52 -9.47 14.73
C SER A 577 21.88 -9.05 14.18
N PHE A 578 21.98 -8.68 12.90
CA PHE A 578 23.20 -8.11 12.31
C PHE A 578 23.64 -6.84 13.03
N LYS A 579 22.74 -5.87 13.26
CA LYS A 579 23.08 -4.65 14.02
C LYS A 579 23.61 -4.94 15.43
N LYS A 580 22.96 -5.88 16.15
CA LYS A 580 23.41 -6.31 17.48
C LYS A 580 24.76 -7.01 17.42
N LEU A 581 24.95 -7.89 16.44
CA LEU A 581 26.18 -8.62 16.20
C LEU A 581 27.33 -7.64 15.92
N THR A 582 27.13 -6.64 15.07
CA THR A 582 28.10 -5.57 14.76
C THR A 582 28.50 -4.81 16.02
N SER A 583 27.55 -4.46 16.88
CA SER A 583 27.85 -3.83 18.17
C SER A 583 28.69 -4.73 19.09
N LEU A 584 28.39 -6.03 19.15
CA LEU A 584 29.10 -6.99 19.99
C LEU A 584 30.52 -7.24 19.49
N ILE A 585 30.68 -7.53 18.19
CA ILE A 585 31.98 -7.81 17.57
C ILE A 585 32.84 -6.56 17.44
N SER A 586 32.33 -5.35 17.69
CA SER A 586 33.16 -4.14 17.71
C SER A 586 34.08 -4.07 18.94
N SER A 587 33.79 -4.84 20.00
CA SER A 587 34.57 -4.82 21.25
C SER A 587 35.16 -6.19 21.58
N ARG A 588 36.49 -6.31 21.47
CA ARG A 588 37.20 -7.53 21.89
C ARG A 588 36.93 -7.87 23.36
N GLN A 589 36.79 -6.86 24.23
CA GLN A 589 36.51 -7.07 25.65
C GLN A 589 35.13 -7.70 25.89
N GLU A 590 34.12 -7.33 25.09
CA GLU A 590 32.79 -7.96 25.19
C GLU A 590 32.83 -9.41 24.69
N LEU A 591 33.61 -9.70 23.64
CA LEU A 591 33.77 -11.06 23.13
C LEU A 591 34.43 -12.01 24.13
N GLU A 592 35.34 -11.52 24.98
CA GLU A 592 35.96 -12.35 26.02
C GLU A 592 34.96 -12.83 27.09
N LYS A 593 33.79 -12.18 27.20
CA LYS A 593 32.72 -12.58 28.13
C LYS A 593 31.88 -13.76 27.61
N ILE A 594 32.03 -14.14 26.35
CA ILE A 594 31.29 -15.28 25.77
C ILE A 594 31.75 -16.57 26.48
N ALA A 595 30.80 -17.25 27.13
CA ALA A 595 31.10 -18.40 27.97
C ALA A 595 31.50 -19.67 27.17
N ASP A 596 30.94 -19.87 25.97
CA ASP A 596 31.28 -21.01 25.14
C ASP A 596 32.58 -20.75 24.35
N PRO A 597 33.65 -21.55 24.55
CA PRO A 597 34.96 -21.27 23.95
C PRO A 597 34.96 -21.39 22.42
N ILE A 598 34.13 -22.27 21.84
CA ILE A 598 34.06 -22.47 20.38
C ILE A 598 33.39 -21.28 19.75
N ILE A 599 32.24 -20.86 20.29
CA ILE A 599 31.53 -19.69 19.80
C ILE A 599 32.40 -18.44 19.98
N LYS A 600 33.03 -18.30 21.15
CA LYS A 600 33.95 -17.21 21.45
C LYS A 600 35.06 -17.10 20.39
N GLU A 601 35.74 -18.21 20.09
CA GLU A 601 36.82 -18.24 19.09
C GLU A 601 36.34 -17.78 17.70
N GLN A 602 35.15 -18.20 17.26
CA GLN A 602 34.61 -17.81 15.96
C GLN A 602 34.25 -16.32 15.89
N PHE A 603 33.70 -15.76 16.97
CA PHE A 603 33.40 -14.34 17.06
C PHE A 603 34.68 -13.49 17.11
N ILE A 604 35.70 -13.97 17.80
CA ILE A 604 37.04 -13.37 17.83
C ILE A 604 37.64 -13.33 16.42
N LYS A 605 37.63 -14.46 15.71
CA LYS A 605 38.13 -14.55 14.33
C LYS A 605 37.37 -13.61 13.40
N LEU A 606 36.06 -13.49 13.56
CA LEU A 606 35.25 -12.53 12.82
C LEU A 606 35.65 -11.09 13.18
N HIS A 607 35.78 -10.73 14.46
CA HIS A 607 36.24 -9.39 14.88
C HIS A 607 37.59 -9.01 14.26
N GLU A 608 38.55 -9.94 14.29
CA GLU A 608 39.89 -9.74 13.74
C GLU A 608 39.84 -9.59 12.21
N SER A 609 39.04 -10.41 11.52
CA SER A 609 38.89 -10.30 10.07
C SER A 609 38.14 -9.04 9.65
N LEU A 610 37.28 -8.49 10.52
CA LEU A 610 36.55 -7.25 10.25
C LEU A 610 37.43 -5.99 10.25
N GLN A 611 38.66 -6.07 10.75
CA GLN A 611 39.63 -4.98 10.67
C GLN A 611 40.07 -4.67 9.22
N ASN A 612 40.47 -3.42 8.96
CA ASN A 612 40.73 -2.89 7.62
C ASN A 612 41.86 -3.58 6.83
N THR A 613 42.61 -4.50 7.44
CA THR A 613 43.79 -5.15 6.85
C THR A 613 43.53 -6.58 6.35
N SER A 614 42.32 -7.13 6.50
CA SER A 614 42.02 -8.51 6.08
C SER A 614 41.80 -8.66 4.58
N THR A 615 42.26 -9.77 4.01
CA THR A 615 41.95 -10.15 2.62
C THR A 615 40.48 -10.56 2.46
N ILE A 616 39.96 -10.45 1.23
CA ILE A 616 38.60 -10.88 0.88
C ILE A 616 38.36 -12.37 1.19
N ALA A 617 39.36 -13.22 0.96
CA ALA A 617 39.29 -14.66 1.20
C ALA A 617 39.16 -14.96 2.71
N ASN A 618 40.07 -14.42 3.53
CA ASN A 618 40.04 -14.61 4.99
C ASN A 618 38.74 -14.06 5.60
N ARG A 619 38.28 -12.91 5.13
CA ARG A 619 37.02 -12.30 5.59
C ARG A 619 35.82 -13.17 5.25
N THR A 620 35.72 -13.63 4.01
CA THR A 620 34.64 -14.52 3.58
C THR A 620 34.66 -15.84 4.34
N GLU A 621 35.83 -16.43 4.56
CA GLU A 621 35.98 -17.69 5.28
C GLU A 621 35.54 -17.58 6.75
N THR A 622 35.94 -16.52 7.43
CA THR A 622 35.54 -16.27 8.83
C THR A 622 34.05 -15.95 8.95
N MET A 623 33.48 -15.21 7.99
CA MET A 623 32.03 -14.96 7.90
C MET A 623 31.25 -16.25 7.64
N PHE A 624 31.72 -17.08 6.71
CA PHE A 624 31.11 -18.37 6.42
C PHE A 624 31.16 -19.30 7.65
N SER A 625 32.31 -19.37 8.32
CA SER A 625 32.49 -20.18 9.54
C SER A 625 31.57 -19.73 10.69
N PHE A 626 31.37 -18.42 10.81
CA PHE A 626 30.39 -17.83 11.73
C PHE A 626 28.96 -18.24 11.37
N LEU A 627 28.52 -18.00 10.12
CA LEU A 627 27.16 -18.34 9.69
C LEU A 627 26.87 -19.83 9.84
N GLN A 628 27.86 -20.68 9.58
CA GLN A 628 27.77 -22.14 9.70
C GLN A 628 27.37 -22.61 11.12
N ILE A 629 27.57 -21.79 12.16
CA ILE A 629 27.09 -22.09 13.53
C ILE A 629 25.56 -22.11 13.58
N PHE A 630 24.93 -21.21 12.83
CA PHE A 630 23.48 -20.98 12.85
C PHE A 630 22.77 -21.59 11.64
N LEU A 631 23.50 -22.27 10.75
CA LEU A 631 22.91 -23.07 9.68
C LEU A 631 22.48 -24.44 10.23
N LYS A 632 21.33 -24.92 9.78
CA LYS A 632 20.78 -26.22 10.21
C LYS A 632 21.51 -27.41 9.58
N GLN A 633 22.20 -27.19 8.48
CA GLN A 633 23.02 -28.19 7.79
C GLN A 633 24.49 -27.73 7.71
N ASP A 634 25.41 -28.69 7.81
CA ASP A 634 26.83 -28.42 7.62
C ASP A 634 27.18 -28.30 6.13
N PHE A 635 27.46 -27.07 5.71
CA PHE A 635 27.93 -26.76 4.36
C PHE A 635 29.44 -26.53 4.33
N SER A 636 30.20 -26.84 5.38
CA SER A 636 31.67 -26.74 5.31
C SER A 636 32.28 -27.72 4.31
N LYS A 637 31.63 -28.87 4.10
CA LYS A 637 32.09 -29.97 3.22
C LYS A 637 31.20 -30.24 2.01
N ASN A 638 29.88 -30.11 2.17
CA ASN A 638 28.93 -30.42 1.11
C ASN A 638 28.89 -29.34 0.01
N GLU A 639 28.67 -29.73 -1.25
CA GLU A 639 28.31 -28.76 -2.28
C GLU A 639 27.00 -28.06 -1.91
N PHE A 640 26.99 -26.73 -1.94
CA PHE A 640 25.76 -25.99 -1.74
C PHE A 640 24.98 -26.00 -3.06
N ASN A 641 23.89 -26.79 -3.11
CA ASN A 641 22.98 -26.79 -4.23
C ASN A 641 21.61 -26.23 -3.82
N PRO A 642 21.30 -24.96 -4.15
CA PRO A 642 20.03 -24.33 -3.79
C PRO A 642 18.82 -24.98 -4.50
N GLN A 643 19.01 -25.85 -5.49
CA GLN A 643 17.91 -26.58 -6.14
C GLN A 643 17.44 -27.81 -5.36
N THR A 644 18.26 -28.34 -4.45
CA THR A 644 17.95 -29.57 -3.68
C THR A 644 17.55 -29.29 -2.23
N LEU A 645 17.69 -28.05 -1.77
CA LEU A 645 17.41 -27.63 -0.39
C LEU A 645 15.96 -27.15 -0.23
N THR A 646 15.38 -27.37 0.95
CA THR A 646 14.03 -26.89 1.30
C THR A 646 14.07 -25.67 2.22
N LYS A 647 12.95 -24.96 2.33
CA LYS A 647 12.80 -23.78 3.22
C LYS A 647 13.11 -24.09 4.69
N ASN A 648 12.96 -25.34 5.13
CA ASN A 648 13.19 -25.73 6.53
C ASN A 648 14.68 -25.91 6.87
N ASP A 649 15.56 -25.96 5.86
CA ASP A 649 16.94 -26.45 5.96
C ASP A 649 18.02 -25.38 6.27
N ILE A 650 17.64 -24.12 6.47
CA ILE A 650 18.60 -23.04 6.20
C ILE A 650 19.18 -22.43 7.46
N PHE A 651 18.48 -21.49 8.10
CA PHE A 651 19.05 -20.67 9.18
C PHE A 651 18.19 -20.72 10.44
N ASP A 652 18.83 -20.86 11.61
CA ASP A 652 18.18 -20.83 12.92
C ASP A 652 18.20 -19.41 13.50
N PHE A 653 17.23 -18.60 13.05
CA PHE A 653 17.07 -17.21 13.49
C PHE A 653 16.86 -17.10 15.00
N ILE A 654 16.11 -18.04 15.57
CA ILE A 654 15.77 -18.05 16.99
C ILE A 654 17.03 -18.31 17.81
N ASP A 655 17.87 -19.25 17.40
CA ASP A 655 19.13 -19.52 18.09
C ASP A 655 20.12 -18.35 17.98
N LEU A 656 20.16 -17.63 16.85
CA LEU A 656 20.96 -16.41 16.74
C LEU A 656 20.47 -15.32 17.69
N GLU A 657 19.16 -15.03 17.72
CA GLU A 657 18.58 -14.04 18.62
C GLU A 657 18.75 -14.41 20.09
N ASN A 658 18.52 -15.67 20.43
CA ASN A 658 18.73 -16.22 21.75
C ASN A 658 20.21 -16.14 22.13
N PHE A 659 21.14 -16.43 21.23
CA PHE A 659 22.56 -16.28 21.55
C PHE A 659 22.91 -14.80 21.82
N LEU A 660 22.55 -13.90 20.90
CA LEU A 660 22.91 -12.48 20.98
C LEU A 660 22.32 -11.77 22.20
N SER A 661 21.21 -12.26 22.76
CA SER A 661 20.61 -11.69 23.98
C SER A 661 21.30 -12.09 25.27
N VAL A 662 22.27 -13.02 25.27
CA VAL A 662 23.06 -13.39 26.47
C VAL A 662 24.57 -13.42 26.23
N ALA A 663 25.03 -13.16 25.01
CA ALA A 663 26.42 -13.36 24.62
C ALA A 663 27.43 -12.63 25.51
N ASN A 664 27.06 -11.47 26.07
CA ASN A 664 27.88 -10.66 26.98
C ASN A 664 27.56 -10.86 28.47
N GLU A 665 26.58 -11.70 28.81
CA GLU A 665 26.15 -11.95 30.19
C GLU A 665 26.94 -13.08 30.87
N GLY A 666 27.86 -13.74 30.15
CA GLY A 666 28.65 -14.86 30.67
C GLY A 666 27.82 -16.12 30.95
N ILE A 667 26.59 -16.18 30.43
CA ILE A 667 25.67 -17.31 30.60
C ILE A 667 26.07 -18.44 29.64
N THR A 668 26.12 -19.67 30.14
CA THR A 668 26.41 -20.84 29.31
C THR A 668 25.17 -21.23 28.48
N LEU A 669 25.37 -21.84 27.31
CA LEU A 669 24.27 -22.31 26.46
C LEU A 669 23.28 -23.24 27.21
N GLN A 670 23.79 -23.99 28.20
CA GLN A 670 22.99 -24.89 29.04
C GLN A 670 22.11 -24.14 30.05
N GLN A 671 22.50 -22.95 30.50
CA GLN A 671 21.80 -22.19 31.54
C GLN A 671 20.60 -21.41 31.01
N LYS A 672 20.62 -20.97 29.75
CA LYS A 672 19.54 -20.14 29.20
C LYS A 672 18.27 -20.94 28.88
N GLY A 673 18.42 -22.19 28.46
CA GLY A 673 17.33 -22.94 27.82
C GLY A 673 16.87 -22.29 26.50
N GLY A 674 16.15 -23.03 25.66
CA GLY A 674 15.54 -22.47 24.44
C GLY A 674 16.41 -22.48 23.17
N PHE A 675 17.56 -23.15 23.17
CA PHE A 675 18.29 -23.45 21.94
C PHE A 675 17.73 -24.68 21.24
N SER A 676 17.77 -24.70 19.90
CA SER A 676 17.32 -25.87 19.14
C SER A 676 18.23 -27.09 19.38
N HIS A 677 17.68 -28.28 19.16
CA HIS A 677 18.45 -29.52 19.19
C HIS A 677 19.56 -29.50 18.13
N THR A 678 19.26 -28.99 16.93
CA THR A 678 20.22 -28.89 15.82
C THR A 678 21.42 -28.01 16.17
N PHE A 679 21.18 -26.82 16.74
CA PHE A 679 22.26 -25.94 17.19
C PHE A 679 23.11 -26.60 18.27
N SER A 680 22.47 -27.25 19.25
CA SER A 680 23.17 -27.97 20.32
C SER A 680 24.06 -29.09 19.77
N THR A 681 23.55 -29.86 18.80
CA THR A 681 24.28 -30.93 18.12
C THR A 681 25.45 -30.39 17.30
N ASN A 682 25.26 -29.30 16.55
CA ASN A 682 26.32 -28.66 15.75
C ASN A 682 27.47 -28.14 16.63
N ILE A 683 27.16 -27.50 17.76
CA ILE A 683 28.17 -27.05 18.73
C ILE A 683 28.91 -28.24 19.34
N THR A 684 28.19 -29.32 19.68
CA THR A 684 28.79 -30.54 20.25
C THR A 684 29.74 -31.21 19.26
N ALA A 685 29.34 -31.38 18.01
CA ALA A 685 30.20 -31.95 16.97
C ALA A 685 31.47 -31.13 16.72
N LYS A 686 31.37 -29.79 16.74
CA LYS A 686 32.55 -28.91 16.66
C LYS A 686 33.47 -29.06 17.88
N ARG A 687 32.91 -29.29 19.07
CA ARG A 687 33.66 -29.53 20.31
C ARG A 687 34.44 -30.83 20.25
N GLU A 688 33.77 -31.92 19.87
CA GLU A 688 34.39 -33.23 19.68
C GLU A 688 35.54 -33.16 18.68
N LYS A 689 35.37 -32.41 17.58
CA LYS A 689 36.43 -32.21 16.59
C LYS A 689 37.65 -31.46 17.16
N GLN A 690 37.45 -30.40 17.92
CA GLN A 690 38.54 -29.67 18.57
C GLN A 690 39.25 -30.52 19.64
N GLU A 691 38.50 -31.29 20.42
CA GLU A 691 39.07 -32.22 21.41
C GLU A 691 39.90 -33.31 20.73
N ASN A 692 39.43 -33.87 19.61
CA ASN A 692 40.19 -34.87 18.85
C ASN A 692 41.49 -34.29 18.27
N LEU A 693 41.46 -33.06 17.76
CA LEU A 693 42.66 -32.35 17.29
C LEU A 693 43.64 -32.02 18.42
N ALA A 694 43.14 -31.60 19.59
CA ALA A 694 43.97 -31.29 20.75
C ALA A 694 44.60 -32.54 21.39
N ASN A 695 43.95 -33.70 21.23
CA ASN A 695 44.41 -34.99 21.74
C ASN A 695 45.31 -35.77 20.75
N ALA A 696 45.52 -35.26 19.54
CA ALA A 696 46.42 -35.86 18.54
C ALA A 696 47.88 -35.76 19.02
N LYS A 697 48.59 -36.90 19.08
CA LYS A 697 49.92 -36.99 19.74
C LYS A 697 51.11 -36.82 18.81
N GLY A 698 50.90 -36.46 17.54
CA GLY A 698 51.98 -36.23 16.57
C GLY A 698 51.51 -35.62 15.25
N ILE A 699 52.46 -35.13 14.44
CA ILE A 699 52.18 -34.50 13.13
C ILE A 699 51.46 -35.46 12.18
N GLU A 700 51.81 -36.76 12.20
CA GLU A 700 51.12 -37.78 11.40
C GLU A 700 49.67 -38.03 11.87
N ASP A 701 49.38 -37.94 13.16
CA ASP A 701 48.00 -38.02 13.68
C ASP A 701 47.21 -36.77 13.30
N ILE A 702 47.84 -35.59 13.29
CA ILE A 702 47.24 -34.34 12.81
C ILE A 702 46.97 -34.41 11.31
N GLU A 703 47.92 -34.88 10.50
CA GLU A 703 47.74 -35.07 9.05
C GLU A 703 46.70 -36.15 8.75
N ARG A 704 46.60 -37.21 9.56
CA ARG A 704 45.55 -38.24 9.42
C ARG A 704 44.17 -37.68 9.75
N GLU A 705 44.03 -36.91 10.82
CA GLU A 705 42.78 -36.22 11.15
C GLU A 705 42.41 -35.17 10.08
N LEU A 706 43.40 -34.45 9.51
CA LEU A 706 43.21 -33.52 8.39
C LEU A 706 42.88 -34.22 7.05
N ASN A 707 43.41 -35.42 6.80
CA ASN A 707 43.15 -36.19 5.58
C ASN A 707 41.82 -36.96 5.65
N ASN A 708 41.42 -37.45 6.82
CA ASN A 708 40.07 -37.98 7.04
C ASN A 708 38.99 -36.89 6.86
N ILE A 709 39.37 -35.61 6.91
CA ILE A 709 38.51 -34.47 6.59
C ILE A 709 38.38 -34.25 5.06
N ALA A 710 39.31 -34.73 4.24
CA ALA A 710 39.36 -34.47 2.79
C ALA A 710 38.68 -35.55 1.91
N VAL A 711 38.32 -36.72 2.46
CA VAL A 711 37.76 -37.87 1.71
C VAL A 711 36.33 -38.25 2.15
N ALA A 712 35.72 -37.49 3.07
CA ALA A 712 34.31 -37.63 3.47
C ALA A 712 33.68 -36.25 3.65
#